data_AF-A0A2N3T2U6-F1
#
_entry.id   AF-A0A2N3T2U6-F1
#
_cell.length_a   1.000
_cell.length_b   1.000
_cell.length_c   1.000
_cell.angle_alpha   90.00
_cell.angle_beta   90.00
_cell.angle_gamma   90.00
#
_symmetry.space_group_name_H-M   'P 1'
#
loop_
_entity.id
_entity.type
_entity.pdbx_description
1 polymer ?
#
loop_
_entity_poly.entity_id
_entity_poly.type
_entity_poly.pdbx_seq_one_letter_code
_entity_poly.pdbx_strand_id
1 'polypeptide(L)'
;MKQQSFLNRNTRIFLLFMINISVFAQDVTIANLSETYSKVTFSPQDFDLLKSGSNALRGLKKIQLMNSSPWITETSVNWPLGAWGRGYYYPEIQNAEDNFVNEEESKGKFWGCHPLPRETSKFSRGHLQAYLHTNDPTQIEFVKDGIDYLLDQQVKPDPQQNSLGGGFIAHINRESQFSVAEYYKNAEDAYTTAFALRLLSEYYLSGYNYKRTEVYNAIVKASDWLTRDEKNIAQSMVNSNGKGLTIWGLSSAYKATLDCKYLSLIYVLTQQLIDSQDKTSTINKGVWFTGGIDDIKQNDQKVTEAYHDTKIGYHMLIIRGLVEVFDIIPEQYSVFKKEVVNTINRAINHVTTYRVNEYDSSKKRLKEWWVKDHPTNTGILEHSDFYVFSNTNSRGGAGSYIEPIVLLTYYGKDSEHYSAQDLNHLKNIANCFAKELSSNEPEHMNAVGYYTNYLNAVSNNTSVLSWTRPNYIEAGFNASEITGKVVSGDFDNDGYKDDIAAFFYYQNGLTKINVWKSNNESLEYQGSNGWWQSPSWYNSNNITDRVVVGDFDNDGYEDDIAAFYKTGTYETTIHVWKSNGGEFLYAGSNGWWNTNGYDSDKVSGRVVSGDFDGDTFKDDIAAFYDNGNGNSVIHVWKSNGSSLSYKGSGGWWNPNSGYDANQITGRVVSGDFDGNNTDEIAAFYDNGNGNSVIHVWKYNGSNFTYSNGSNGWWNPNSGYDANQITGRVVSGNFYNHSHNRDEIAAFYDNGNSSGNIHFWKFNGGGFSYDKGSSGWWNTTSYDAKTITGRITSGNFDNNGAEDIVGLSRYDENDTKAHVWVSNSNTTEFDFTGQIGWWDGCNDSNKQSVSGNNKVSTKSTSNNHKFDKNIKIHPNPTNGVLNILVNENETINKVRVYDSSGKEIDIGIDYLNNTSVIRINTNNLGLYLITISTNKNIYHQKIIIN
;
A
#
# COMPACT_ATOMS: atom_id res chain seq x y z
N MET A 1 -37.26 11.19 64.76
CA MET A 1 -38.07 10.01 64.41
C MET A 1 -38.68 10.22 63.02
N LYS A 2 -38.69 9.15 62.22
CA LYS A 2 -38.99 9.00 60.78
C LYS A 2 -40.31 9.65 60.33
N GLN A 3 -40.34 10.43 59.23
CA GLN A 3 -40.32 10.08 57.79
C GLN A 3 -41.75 10.09 57.21
N GLN A 4 -42.01 10.98 56.26
CA GLN A 4 -43.22 11.01 55.43
C GLN A 4 -42.81 11.24 53.97
N SER A 5 -43.38 10.48 53.04
CA SER A 5 -44.02 11.07 51.87
C SER A 5 -44.95 10.04 51.22
N PHE A 6 -46.08 10.56 50.74
CA PHE A 6 -47.29 9.88 50.29
C PHE A 6 -47.34 9.84 48.75
N LEU A 7 -48.01 8.81 48.22
CA LEU A 7 -48.38 8.67 46.80
C LEU A 7 -49.42 9.72 46.36
N ASN A 8 -49.31 10.23 45.12
CA ASN A 8 -49.99 9.73 43.90
C ASN A 8 -50.38 10.88 42.93
N ARG A 9 -49.91 10.80 41.66
CA ARG A 9 -50.68 11.10 40.42
C ARG A 9 -49.77 11.03 39.19
N ASN A 10 -50.13 10.12 38.28
CA ASN A 10 -50.00 10.13 36.83
C ASN A 10 -49.34 11.35 36.14
N THR A 11 -48.56 11.01 35.10
CA THR A 11 -48.38 11.69 33.78
C THR A 11 -47.02 12.38 33.55
N ARG A 12 -46.15 11.70 32.77
CA ARG A 12 -44.95 12.21 32.04
C ARG A 12 -43.85 12.78 32.95
N ILE A 13 -42.66 12.20 33.06
CA ILE A 13 -41.63 12.06 32.02
C ILE A 13 -40.71 10.92 32.49
N PHE A 14 -40.79 9.78 31.83
CA PHE A 14 -39.84 8.66 31.96
C PHE A 14 -39.47 8.29 30.52
N LEU A 15 -38.55 9.04 29.92
CA LEU A 15 -37.97 8.76 28.60
C LEU A 15 -36.77 9.67 28.39
N LEU A 16 -35.58 9.19 28.75
CA LEU A 16 -34.26 9.52 28.16
C LEU A 16 -33.14 8.92 29.03
N PHE A 17 -33.18 7.60 29.25
CA PHE A 17 -32.02 6.83 29.70
C PHE A 17 -32.11 5.44 29.04
N MET A 18 -30.99 4.99 28.45
CA MET A 18 -30.78 3.70 27.77
C MET A 18 -31.31 3.57 26.32
N ILE A 19 -30.67 4.25 25.36
CA ILE A 19 -30.55 3.77 23.98
C ILE A 19 -29.13 4.10 23.49
N ASN A 20 -28.14 3.35 23.95
CA ASN A 20 -27.02 3.01 23.07
C ASN A 20 -27.37 1.61 22.55
N ILE A 21 -28.14 1.56 21.47
CA ILE A 21 -28.27 0.32 20.71
C ILE A 21 -26.91 0.14 20.04
N SER A 22 -26.15 -0.83 20.52
CA SER A 22 -25.22 -1.57 19.69
C SER A 22 -26.04 -2.16 18.53
N VAL A 23 -26.20 -1.39 17.44
CA VAL A 23 -26.52 -1.96 16.13
C VAL A 23 -25.18 -2.39 15.54
N PHE A 24 -24.56 -3.41 16.14
CA PHE A 24 -23.76 -4.28 15.30
C PHE A 24 -24.78 -4.96 14.39
N ALA A 25 -24.71 -4.63 13.09
CA ALA A 25 -25.53 -5.26 12.07
C ALA A 25 -25.47 -6.78 12.30
N GLN A 26 -26.63 -7.39 12.48
CA GLN A 26 -26.77 -8.84 12.50
C GLN A 26 -26.06 -9.38 11.25
N ASP A 27 -25.17 -10.37 11.40
CA ASP A 27 -24.42 -10.92 10.26
C ASP A 27 -25.41 -11.34 9.17
N VAL A 28 -25.22 -10.80 7.96
CA VAL A 28 -26.13 -11.05 6.84
C VAL A 28 -25.77 -12.41 6.25
N THR A 29 -26.55 -13.44 6.58
CA THR A 29 -26.39 -14.79 6.01
C THR A 29 -26.90 -14.83 4.58
N ILE A 30 -26.26 -15.65 3.74
CA ILE A 30 -26.62 -15.83 2.34
C ILE A 30 -27.87 -16.73 2.28
N ALA A 31 -28.88 -16.36 1.50
CA ALA A 31 -30.06 -17.16 1.26
C ALA A 31 -29.72 -18.37 0.37
N ASN A 32 -30.24 -19.55 0.73
CA ASN A 32 -30.13 -20.74 -0.11
C ASN A 32 -31.02 -20.60 -1.36
N LEU A 33 -30.69 -21.33 -2.43
CA LEU A 33 -31.61 -21.56 -3.54
C LEU A 33 -32.70 -22.58 -3.16
N SER A 34 -33.85 -22.56 -3.84
CA SER A 34 -34.95 -23.50 -3.58
C SER A 34 -34.58 -24.92 -4.00
N GLU A 35 -33.66 -25.05 -4.95
CA GLU A 35 -33.13 -26.30 -5.49
C GLU A 35 -31.63 -26.46 -5.18
N THR A 36 -31.17 -27.71 -5.12
CA THR A 36 -29.74 -28.06 -4.99
C THR A 36 -29.19 -28.51 -6.33
N TYR A 37 -28.02 -27.99 -6.71
CA TYR A 37 -27.37 -28.21 -7.99
C TYR A 37 -26.08 -29.00 -7.85
N SER A 38 -25.96 -30.05 -8.67
CA SER A 38 -24.73 -30.82 -8.79
C SER A 38 -23.63 -30.04 -9.50
N LYS A 39 -22.38 -30.35 -9.14
CA LYS A 39 -21.17 -29.84 -9.81
C LYS A 39 -21.19 -30.17 -11.30
N VAL A 40 -20.84 -29.19 -12.14
CA VAL A 40 -20.65 -29.37 -13.59
C VAL A 40 -19.17 -29.64 -13.88
N THR A 41 -18.87 -30.44 -14.91
CA THR A 41 -17.49 -30.70 -15.37
C THR A 41 -17.42 -30.49 -16.87
N PHE A 42 -16.49 -29.65 -17.32
CA PHE A 42 -16.21 -29.41 -18.74
C PHE A 42 -15.01 -30.25 -19.18
N SER A 43 -15.12 -30.88 -20.34
CA SER A 43 -14.09 -31.74 -20.94
C SER A 43 -13.17 -30.94 -21.86
N PRO A 44 -11.98 -31.46 -22.23
CA PRO A 44 -11.14 -30.82 -23.26
C PRO A 44 -11.88 -30.59 -24.58
N GLN A 45 -12.80 -31.48 -24.97
CA GLN A 45 -13.63 -31.31 -26.17
C GLN A 45 -14.54 -30.07 -26.10
N ASP A 46 -15.04 -29.72 -24.92
CA ASP A 46 -15.84 -28.51 -24.73
C ASP A 46 -15.01 -27.24 -25.01
N PHE A 47 -13.75 -27.22 -24.58
CA PHE A 47 -12.83 -26.12 -24.88
C PHE A 47 -12.47 -26.04 -26.37
N ASP A 48 -12.40 -27.17 -27.07
CA ASP A 48 -12.16 -27.18 -28.53
C ASP A 48 -13.35 -26.63 -29.33
N LEU A 49 -14.59 -26.93 -28.91
CA LEU A 49 -15.80 -26.36 -29.52
C LEU A 49 -15.85 -24.84 -29.31
N LEU A 50 -15.62 -24.38 -28.08
CA LEU A 50 -15.57 -22.96 -27.75
C LEU A 50 -14.45 -22.24 -28.51
N LYS A 51 -13.26 -22.85 -28.60
CA LYS A 51 -12.12 -22.31 -29.38
C LYS A 51 -12.47 -22.16 -30.86
N SER A 52 -13.13 -23.16 -31.44
CA SER A 52 -13.58 -23.13 -32.84
C SER A 52 -14.59 -22.01 -33.09
N GLY A 53 -15.55 -21.84 -32.18
CA GLY A 53 -16.52 -20.74 -32.23
C GLY A 53 -15.85 -19.36 -32.09
N SER A 54 -14.89 -19.20 -31.17
CA SER A 54 -14.13 -17.95 -31.01
C SER A 54 -13.31 -17.60 -32.25
N ASN A 55 -12.75 -18.59 -32.94
CA ASN A 55 -12.00 -18.38 -34.17
C ASN A 55 -12.87 -17.80 -35.29
N ALA A 56 -14.14 -18.23 -35.39
CA ALA A 56 -15.09 -17.71 -36.36
C ALA A 56 -15.43 -16.22 -36.14
N LEU A 57 -15.12 -15.66 -34.95
CA LEU A 57 -15.39 -14.27 -34.59
C LEU A 57 -14.13 -13.37 -34.60
N ARG A 58 -12.97 -13.91 -35.00
CA ARG A 58 -11.67 -13.24 -34.97
C ARG A 58 -11.34 -12.62 -36.32
N GLY A 59 -10.88 -11.36 -36.34
CA GLY A 59 -10.37 -10.73 -37.55
C GLY A 59 -11.43 -10.61 -38.66
N LEU A 60 -12.68 -10.36 -38.27
CA LEU A 60 -13.82 -10.27 -39.17
C LEU A 60 -13.60 -9.21 -40.27
N LYS A 61 -14.29 -9.38 -41.41
CA LYS A 61 -14.24 -8.40 -42.51
C LYS A 61 -14.75 -7.03 -42.05
N LYS A 62 -14.09 -5.98 -42.52
CA LYS A 62 -14.53 -4.61 -42.25
C LYS A 62 -15.75 -4.28 -43.08
N ILE A 63 -16.72 -3.59 -42.47
CA ILE A 63 -17.97 -3.20 -43.13
C ILE A 63 -17.84 -1.81 -43.75
N GLN A 64 -18.23 -1.69 -45.01
CA GLN A 64 -18.11 -0.47 -45.82
C GLN A 64 -19.27 0.50 -45.64
N LEU A 65 -20.52 0.03 -45.60
CA LEU A 65 -21.74 0.85 -45.44
C LEU A 65 -22.89 -0.06 -44.94
N MET A 66 -23.80 0.50 -44.13
CA MET A 66 -25.16 -0.04 -44.00
C MET A 66 -26.04 0.69 -44.99
N ASN A 67 -26.58 -0.02 -45.97
CA ASN A 67 -27.63 0.54 -46.81
C ASN A 67 -28.95 0.52 -46.05
N SER A 68 -29.81 1.51 -46.30
CA SER A 68 -31.19 1.50 -45.79
C SER A 68 -31.92 0.30 -46.41
N SER A 69 -32.01 -0.80 -45.66
CA SER A 69 -32.65 -2.08 -46.01
C SER A 69 -31.88 -2.99 -46.99
N PRO A 70 -31.85 -4.30 -46.77
CA PRO A 70 -31.29 -5.02 -45.60
C PRO A 70 -29.81 -5.42 -45.82
N TRP A 71 -29.15 -4.89 -46.85
CA TRP A 71 -27.85 -5.41 -47.28
C TRP A 71 -26.67 -4.64 -46.68
N ILE A 72 -25.81 -5.38 -45.98
CA ILE A 72 -24.51 -4.92 -45.49
C ILE A 72 -23.49 -5.13 -46.61
N THR A 73 -22.74 -4.09 -46.96
CA THR A 73 -21.64 -4.21 -47.91
C THR A 73 -20.30 -4.33 -47.16
N GLU A 74 -19.64 -5.47 -47.30
CA GLU A 74 -18.33 -5.75 -46.71
C GLU A 74 -17.19 -5.32 -47.65
N THR A 75 -16.04 -4.97 -47.07
CA THR A 75 -14.79 -4.78 -47.82
C THR A 75 -13.99 -6.08 -47.86
N SER A 76 -13.02 -6.19 -48.78
CA SER A 76 -12.05 -7.29 -48.79
C SER A 76 -10.97 -7.17 -47.69
N VAL A 77 -11.02 -6.11 -46.87
CA VAL A 77 -10.05 -5.83 -45.81
C VAL A 77 -10.58 -6.38 -44.49
N ASN A 78 -9.76 -7.14 -43.78
CA ASN A 78 -10.09 -7.70 -42.48
C ASN A 78 -9.65 -6.76 -41.35
N TRP A 79 -10.31 -6.85 -40.20
CA TRP A 79 -9.73 -6.35 -38.95
C TRP A 79 -8.44 -7.10 -38.61
N PRO A 80 -7.51 -6.48 -37.87
CA PRO A 80 -6.34 -7.18 -37.36
C PRO A 80 -6.74 -8.46 -36.62
N LEU A 81 -5.88 -9.47 -36.69
CA LEU A 81 -6.02 -10.65 -35.85
C LEU A 81 -6.05 -10.20 -34.39
N GLY A 82 -7.00 -10.73 -33.62
CA GLY A 82 -7.22 -10.31 -32.22
C GLY A 82 -8.35 -9.30 -32.02
N ALA A 83 -8.94 -8.82 -33.11
CA ALA A 83 -10.17 -8.07 -33.05
C ALA A 83 -11.35 -9.05 -32.96
N TRP A 84 -12.05 -9.07 -31.82
CA TRP A 84 -13.30 -9.82 -31.63
C TRP A 84 -14.47 -8.87 -31.39
N GLY A 85 -15.62 -9.26 -31.91
CA GLY A 85 -16.86 -8.53 -31.69
C GLY A 85 -17.69 -8.46 -32.97
N ARG A 86 -18.98 -8.67 -32.81
CA ARG A 86 -19.96 -8.65 -33.90
C ARG A 86 -20.47 -7.22 -34.11
N GLY A 87 -19.62 -6.36 -34.67
CA GLY A 87 -20.10 -5.12 -35.28
C GLY A 87 -20.93 -5.47 -36.51
N TYR A 88 -22.23 -5.17 -36.48
CA TYR A 88 -23.26 -5.36 -37.53
C TYR A 88 -23.58 -6.77 -38.08
N TYR A 89 -22.86 -7.85 -37.77
CA TYR A 89 -23.09 -9.15 -38.45
C TYR A 89 -23.49 -10.31 -37.52
N TYR A 90 -24.61 -10.95 -37.84
CA TYR A 90 -24.90 -12.38 -37.55
C TYR A 90 -25.87 -12.97 -38.60
N PRO A 91 -25.34 -13.72 -39.59
CA PRO A 91 -26.09 -14.74 -40.31
C PRO A 91 -25.17 -15.83 -40.89
N GLU A 92 -24.61 -16.72 -40.07
CA GLU A 92 -24.02 -17.99 -40.57
C GLU A 92 -24.54 -19.22 -39.80
N ILE A 93 -25.75 -19.13 -39.23
CA ILE A 93 -26.59 -20.30 -39.01
C ILE A 93 -27.68 -20.25 -40.08
N GLN A 94 -27.80 -21.31 -40.87
CA GLN A 94 -28.55 -21.44 -42.12
C GLN A 94 -30.07 -21.10 -42.10
N ASN A 95 -30.63 -20.52 -41.02
CA ASN A 95 -32.06 -20.21 -40.88
C ASN A 95 -32.32 -18.79 -40.34
N ALA A 96 -31.64 -17.77 -40.85
CA ALA A 96 -31.75 -16.39 -40.36
C ALA A 96 -32.58 -15.46 -41.29
N GLU A 97 -33.61 -15.97 -41.95
CA GLU A 97 -34.53 -15.13 -42.75
C GLU A 97 -35.60 -14.41 -41.90
N ASP A 98 -35.84 -14.80 -40.63
CA ASP A 98 -37.05 -14.37 -39.90
C ASP A 98 -36.90 -13.24 -38.86
N ASN A 99 -35.69 -12.76 -38.52
CA ASN A 99 -35.52 -11.81 -37.40
C ASN A 99 -35.12 -10.37 -37.79
N PHE A 100 -35.15 -10.02 -39.07
CA PHE A 100 -34.66 -8.72 -39.55
C PHE A 100 -35.65 -7.54 -39.43
N VAL A 101 -36.92 -7.77 -39.07
CA VAL A 101 -37.99 -6.81 -39.38
C VAL A 101 -38.52 -5.98 -38.18
N ASN A 102 -38.23 -6.30 -36.91
CA ASN A 102 -38.98 -5.72 -35.78
C ASN A 102 -38.26 -4.73 -34.83
N GLU A 103 -37.04 -4.27 -35.10
CA GLU A 103 -36.37 -3.21 -34.31
C GLU A 103 -35.97 -1.97 -35.15
N GLU A 104 -36.77 -1.61 -36.16
CA GLU A 104 -36.39 -0.63 -37.19
C GLU A 104 -36.33 0.86 -36.75
N GLU A 105 -36.73 1.29 -35.55
CA GLU A 105 -36.84 2.76 -35.28
C GLU A 105 -35.92 3.38 -34.21
N SER A 106 -35.24 2.65 -33.32
CA SER A 106 -34.44 3.29 -32.24
C SER A 106 -32.97 2.90 -32.15
N LYS A 107 -32.52 1.80 -32.76
CA LYS A 107 -31.13 1.31 -32.62
C LYS A 107 -30.31 1.31 -33.92
N GLY A 108 -30.94 1.54 -35.07
CA GLY A 108 -30.29 1.49 -36.39
C GLY A 108 -29.27 2.59 -36.70
N LYS A 109 -29.10 3.61 -35.83
CA LYS A 109 -28.19 4.75 -36.06
C LYS A 109 -26.94 4.78 -35.14
N PHE A 110 -26.86 3.93 -34.11
CA PHE A 110 -25.94 4.11 -32.97
C PHE A 110 -25.05 2.89 -32.65
N TRP A 111 -24.66 2.09 -33.64
CA TRP A 111 -23.80 0.92 -33.39
C TRP A 111 -22.60 0.94 -34.34
N GLY A 112 -21.37 1.03 -33.84
CA GLY A 112 -20.16 1.10 -34.68
C GLY A 112 -19.82 -0.23 -35.40
N CYS A 113 -19.19 -0.13 -36.58
CA CYS A 113 -18.63 -1.27 -37.32
C CYS A 113 -17.25 -1.73 -36.81
N HIS A 114 -16.88 -1.33 -35.58
CA HIS A 114 -15.58 -1.53 -34.99
C HIS A 114 -15.65 -2.67 -33.94
N PRO A 115 -14.74 -3.65 -33.97
CA PRO A 115 -14.60 -4.62 -32.89
C PRO A 115 -14.42 -3.90 -31.56
N LEU A 116 -15.06 -4.38 -30.49
CA LEU A 116 -15.07 -3.63 -29.24
C LEU A 116 -13.91 -4.12 -28.38
N PRO A 117 -13.02 -3.25 -27.86
CA PRO A 117 -11.98 -3.64 -26.90
C PRO A 117 -12.54 -4.50 -25.76
N ARG A 118 -13.76 -4.19 -25.30
CA ARG A 118 -14.52 -4.99 -24.33
C ARG A 118 -14.71 -6.46 -24.76
N GLU A 119 -15.15 -6.71 -25.99
CA GLU A 119 -15.40 -8.07 -26.46
C GLU A 119 -14.08 -8.81 -26.68
N THR A 120 -13.08 -8.13 -27.24
CA THR A 120 -11.71 -8.67 -27.31
C THR A 120 -11.20 -9.10 -25.94
N SER A 121 -11.33 -8.23 -24.92
CA SER A 121 -10.94 -8.56 -23.55
C SER A 121 -11.63 -9.82 -23.03
N LYS A 122 -12.93 -10.00 -23.29
CA LYS A 122 -13.65 -11.19 -22.82
C LYS A 122 -13.14 -12.47 -23.48
N PHE A 123 -13.01 -12.47 -24.81
CA PHE A 123 -12.53 -13.63 -25.57
C PHE A 123 -11.11 -13.99 -25.15
N SER A 124 -10.19 -13.03 -25.17
CA SER A 124 -8.79 -13.27 -24.79
C SER A 124 -8.65 -13.71 -23.34
N ARG A 125 -9.45 -13.17 -22.40
CA ARG A 125 -9.46 -13.66 -21.01
C ARG A 125 -9.93 -15.11 -20.94
N GLY A 126 -10.96 -15.48 -21.69
CA GLY A 126 -11.42 -16.86 -21.76
C GLY A 126 -10.35 -17.81 -22.32
N HIS A 127 -9.68 -17.41 -23.39
CA HIS A 127 -8.54 -18.15 -23.95
C HIS A 127 -7.36 -18.23 -22.96
N LEU A 128 -7.09 -17.17 -22.19
CA LEU A 128 -6.07 -17.18 -21.14
C LEU A 128 -6.42 -18.18 -20.04
N GLN A 129 -7.65 -18.17 -19.53
CA GLN A 129 -8.09 -19.14 -18.52
C GLN A 129 -8.07 -20.58 -19.06
N ALA A 130 -8.47 -20.80 -20.32
CA ALA A 130 -8.39 -22.10 -20.98
C ALA A 130 -6.93 -22.56 -21.17
N TYR A 131 -6.02 -21.66 -21.53
CA TYR A 131 -4.59 -21.94 -21.60
C TYR A 131 -4.04 -22.38 -20.25
N LEU A 132 -4.36 -21.65 -19.17
CA LEU A 132 -3.93 -21.99 -17.81
C LEU A 132 -4.43 -23.38 -17.36
N HIS A 133 -5.57 -23.84 -17.89
CA HIS A 133 -6.12 -25.15 -17.59
C HIS A 133 -5.54 -26.28 -18.47
N THR A 134 -5.44 -26.03 -19.78
CA THR A 134 -5.15 -27.08 -20.79
C THR A 134 -3.69 -27.13 -21.23
N ASN A 135 -2.95 -26.05 -21.00
CA ASN A 135 -1.62 -25.80 -21.55
C ASN A 135 -1.57 -25.90 -23.10
N ASP A 136 -2.69 -25.71 -23.79
CA ASP A 136 -2.79 -25.75 -25.25
C ASP A 136 -2.14 -24.48 -25.85
N PRO A 137 -1.02 -24.60 -26.59
CA PRO A 137 -0.32 -23.44 -27.14
C PRO A 137 -1.15 -22.68 -28.19
N THR A 138 -2.21 -23.26 -28.75
CA THR A 138 -3.09 -22.52 -29.64
C THR A 138 -3.95 -21.50 -28.89
N GLN A 139 -4.30 -21.76 -27.62
CA GLN A 139 -5.06 -20.83 -26.79
C GLN A 139 -4.25 -19.56 -26.51
N ILE A 140 -2.95 -19.69 -26.22
CA ILE A 140 -2.10 -18.52 -25.93
C ILE A 140 -1.87 -17.63 -27.15
N GLU A 141 -1.88 -18.19 -28.38
CA GLU A 141 -1.82 -17.37 -29.59
C GLU A 141 -3.02 -16.42 -29.70
N PHE A 142 -4.23 -16.90 -29.40
CA PHE A 142 -5.43 -16.03 -29.32
C PHE A 142 -5.25 -14.95 -28.25
N VAL A 143 -4.60 -15.23 -27.13
CA VAL A 143 -4.33 -14.19 -26.13
C VAL A 143 -3.39 -13.13 -26.70
N LYS A 144 -2.30 -13.52 -27.37
CA LYS A 144 -1.33 -12.59 -27.98
C LYS A 144 -1.98 -11.66 -28.99
N ASP A 145 -2.83 -12.20 -29.85
CA ASP A 145 -3.53 -11.36 -30.84
C ASP A 145 -4.40 -10.31 -30.15
N GLY A 146 -5.10 -10.68 -29.08
CA GLY A 146 -5.90 -9.75 -28.29
C GLY A 146 -5.09 -8.69 -27.59
N ILE A 147 -3.92 -9.05 -27.06
CA ILE A 147 -2.96 -8.11 -26.48
C ILE A 147 -2.46 -7.14 -27.56
N ASP A 148 -2.09 -7.64 -28.73
CA ASP A 148 -1.66 -6.80 -29.85
C ASP A 148 -2.74 -5.82 -30.29
N TYR A 149 -3.98 -6.30 -30.39
CA TYR A 149 -5.13 -5.47 -30.68
C TYR A 149 -5.33 -4.39 -29.61
N LEU A 150 -5.36 -4.73 -28.32
CA LEU A 150 -5.55 -3.72 -27.26
C LEU A 150 -4.41 -2.70 -27.22
N LEU A 151 -3.16 -3.12 -27.39
CA LEU A 151 -2.02 -2.20 -27.42
C LEU A 151 -2.11 -1.22 -28.59
N ASP A 152 -2.63 -1.65 -29.74
CA ASP A 152 -2.86 -0.79 -30.90
C ASP A 152 -4.05 0.18 -30.69
N GLN A 153 -5.09 -0.28 -29.97
CA GLN A 153 -6.31 0.47 -29.75
C GLN A 153 -6.29 1.40 -28.52
N GLN A 154 -5.24 1.36 -27.69
CA GLN A 154 -5.10 2.30 -26.58
C GLN A 154 -4.94 3.74 -27.11
N VAL A 155 -5.77 4.66 -26.61
CA VAL A 155 -5.79 6.04 -27.09
C VAL A 155 -4.47 6.73 -26.79
N LYS A 156 -3.88 7.33 -27.83
CA LYS A 156 -2.61 8.05 -27.76
C LYS A 156 -2.86 9.49 -27.28
N PRO A 157 -1.90 10.12 -26.57
CA PRO A 157 -2.00 11.54 -26.24
C PRO A 157 -2.17 12.39 -27.49
N ASP A 158 -3.09 13.34 -27.46
CA ASP A 158 -3.31 14.35 -28.50
C ASP A 158 -3.13 15.75 -27.88
N PRO A 159 -1.95 16.37 -28.06
CA PRO A 159 -1.67 17.72 -27.58
C PRO A 159 -2.58 18.79 -28.18
N GLN A 160 -3.17 18.55 -29.37
CA GLN A 160 -4.06 19.53 -30.02
C GLN A 160 -5.45 19.54 -29.39
N GLN A 161 -5.86 18.45 -28.75
CA GLN A 161 -7.14 18.33 -28.04
C GLN A 161 -7.00 18.40 -26.51
N ASN A 162 -5.81 18.73 -25.98
CA ASN A 162 -5.49 18.63 -24.55
C ASN A 162 -5.82 17.25 -23.95
N SER A 163 -5.80 16.19 -24.77
CA SER A 163 -6.02 14.82 -24.29
C SER A 163 -4.69 14.17 -23.96
N LEU A 164 -4.52 13.75 -22.71
CA LEU A 164 -3.37 12.94 -22.29
C LEU A 164 -3.49 11.47 -22.76
N GLY A 165 -4.64 11.05 -23.29
CA GLY A 165 -4.94 9.67 -23.69
C GLY A 165 -4.80 8.67 -22.54
N GLY A 166 -4.82 7.38 -22.89
CA GLY A 166 -4.56 6.25 -21.99
C GLY A 166 -5.72 5.26 -21.84
N GLY A 167 -6.96 5.72 -21.99
CA GLY A 167 -8.17 4.90 -21.95
C GLY A 167 -8.47 4.19 -23.28
N PHE A 168 -9.65 3.55 -23.33
CA PHE A 168 -10.14 2.81 -24.49
C PHE A 168 -11.50 3.33 -24.95
N ILE A 169 -11.66 3.46 -26.27
CA ILE A 169 -12.84 4.08 -26.87
C ILE A 169 -14.05 3.14 -26.83
N ALA A 170 -15.16 3.63 -26.27
CA ALA A 170 -16.47 3.08 -26.54
C ALA A 170 -16.94 3.55 -27.92
N HIS A 171 -16.89 2.64 -28.90
CA HIS A 171 -17.37 2.93 -30.25
C HIS A 171 -18.90 2.82 -30.31
N ILE A 172 -19.58 3.93 -30.01
CA ILE A 172 -21.04 4.06 -30.13
C ILE A 172 -21.41 4.31 -31.60
N ASN A 173 -20.68 5.19 -32.27
CA ASN A 173 -20.89 5.50 -33.69
C ASN A 173 -19.80 4.90 -34.56
N ARG A 174 -20.11 4.81 -35.85
CA ARG A 174 -19.13 4.47 -36.87
C ARG A 174 -18.07 5.58 -37.03
N GLU A 175 -16.81 5.21 -37.20
CA GLU A 175 -15.67 6.14 -37.33
C GLU A 175 -15.81 7.17 -38.48
N SER A 176 -16.69 6.93 -39.47
CA SER A 176 -16.91 7.85 -40.59
C SER A 176 -18.18 8.72 -40.46
N GLN A 177 -18.95 8.64 -39.37
CA GLN A 177 -20.18 9.42 -39.16
C GLN A 177 -20.07 10.28 -37.89
N PHE A 178 -19.32 11.38 -37.99
CA PHE A 178 -19.14 12.34 -36.87
C PHE A 178 -20.32 13.31 -36.66
N SER A 179 -21.45 13.17 -37.39
CA SER A 179 -22.41 14.28 -37.55
C SER A 179 -23.83 14.06 -37.01
N VAL A 180 -24.07 13.21 -36.01
CA VAL A 180 -25.44 13.03 -35.51
C VAL A 180 -25.52 13.11 -33.99
N ALA A 181 -25.99 14.29 -33.52
CA ALA A 181 -26.34 14.68 -32.16
C ALA A 181 -25.21 14.69 -31.10
N GLU A 182 -25.14 15.78 -30.32
CA GLU A 182 -24.15 16.00 -29.26
C GLU A 182 -24.10 14.91 -28.17
N TYR A 183 -25.14 14.08 -28.05
CA TYR A 183 -25.36 13.21 -26.89
C TYR A 183 -24.64 11.85 -26.94
N TYR A 184 -24.16 11.40 -28.12
CA TYR A 184 -23.51 10.09 -28.27
C TYR A 184 -22.29 10.21 -29.19
N LYS A 185 -21.08 10.34 -28.62
CA LYS A 185 -19.81 10.41 -29.37
C LYS A 185 -18.91 9.23 -29.01
N ASN A 186 -18.08 8.80 -29.96
CA ASN A 186 -16.98 7.88 -29.67
C ASN A 186 -16.00 8.59 -28.74
N ALA A 187 -15.79 8.05 -27.55
CA ALA A 187 -14.90 8.61 -26.55
C ALA A 187 -14.32 7.50 -25.66
N GLU A 188 -13.20 7.79 -25.01
CA GLU A 188 -12.69 6.95 -23.92
C GLU A 188 -13.77 6.82 -22.82
N ASP A 189 -14.00 5.60 -22.36
CA ASP A 189 -15.08 5.28 -21.41
C ASP A 189 -14.59 4.27 -20.37
N ALA A 190 -15.02 4.44 -19.10
CA ALA A 190 -14.56 3.60 -18.00
C ALA A 190 -15.03 2.15 -18.15
N TYR A 191 -16.21 1.91 -18.74
CA TYR A 191 -16.68 0.55 -18.96
C TYR A 191 -15.76 -0.21 -19.92
N THR A 192 -15.44 0.38 -21.07
CA THR A 192 -14.53 -0.24 -22.05
C THR A 192 -13.11 -0.36 -21.50
N THR A 193 -12.64 0.68 -20.81
CA THR A 193 -11.28 0.72 -20.21
C THR A 193 -11.11 -0.32 -19.11
N ALA A 194 -12.10 -0.55 -18.25
CA ALA A 194 -12.01 -1.55 -17.19
C ALA A 194 -11.85 -2.99 -17.73
N PHE A 195 -12.54 -3.35 -18.82
CA PHE A 195 -12.38 -4.65 -19.46
C PHE A 195 -11.00 -4.82 -20.10
N ALA A 196 -10.51 -3.79 -20.79
CA ALA A 196 -9.17 -3.78 -21.36
C ALA A 196 -8.11 -3.93 -20.27
N LEU A 197 -8.22 -3.12 -19.21
CA LEU A 197 -7.34 -3.15 -18.05
C LEU A 197 -7.33 -4.53 -17.37
N ARG A 198 -8.50 -5.17 -17.24
CA ARG A 198 -8.57 -6.52 -16.68
C ARG A 198 -7.78 -7.54 -17.50
N LEU A 199 -7.95 -7.57 -18.83
CA LEU A 199 -7.17 -8.49 -19.67
C LEU A 199 -5.67 -8.22 -19.53
N LEU A 200 -5.26 -6.95 -19.69
CA LEU A 200 -3.85 -6.56 -19.65
C LEU A 200 -3.20 -6.99 -18.32
N SER A 201 -3.88 -6.71 -17.21
CA SER A 201 -3.41 -7.07 -15.87
C SER A 201 -3.36 -8.57 -15.65
N GLU A 202 -4.41 -9.32 -16.01
CA GLU A 202 -4.41 -10.79 -15.87
C GLU A 202 -3.34 -11.45 -16.74
N TYR A 203 -3.12 -10.95 -17.95
CA TYR A 203 -2.05 -11.42 -18.82
C TYR A 203 -0.66 -11.12 -18.24
N TYR A 204 -0.44 -9.91 -17.72
CA TYR A 204 0.81 -9.55 -17.04
C TYR A 204 1.05 -10.44 -15.81
N LEU A 205 -0.01 -10.70 -15.05
CA LEU A 205 -0.04 -11.53 -13.85
C LEU A 205 0.03 -13.03 -14.15
N SER A 206 -0.33 -13.47 -15.37
CA SER A 206 -0.05 -14.82 -15.86
C SER A 206 1.42 -15.01 -16.24
N GLY A 207 2.20 -13.91 -16.20
CA GLY A 207 3.64 -13.80 -16.41
C GLY A 207 4.19 -14.48 -17.65
N TYR A 208 3.32 -14.54 -18.66
CA TYR A 208 3.72 -14.83 -20.01
C TYR A 208 4.50 -13.63 -20.59
N ASN A 209 5.63 -13.88 -21.24
CA ASN A 209 6.64 -12.84 -21.49
C ASN A 209 6.55 -12.12 -22.86
N TYR A 210 5.40 -12.19 -23.54
CA TYR A 210 5.24 -11.49 -24.83
C TYR A 210 4.76 -10.05 -24.62
N LYS A 211 5.52 -9.06 -25.14
CA LYS A 211 5.25 -7.61 -24.99
C LYS A 211 4.94 -7.16 -23.55
N ARG A 212 5.60 -7.79 -22.58
CA ARG A 212 5.27 -7.64 -21.16
C ARG A 212 5.47 -6.20 -20.67
N THR A 213 6.53 -5.52 -21.12
CA THR A 213 6.80 -4.11 -20.78
C THR A 213 5.76 -3.18 -21.39
N GLU A 214 5.36 -3.41 -22.64
CA GLU A 214 4.31 -2.64 -23.31
C GLU A 214 2.95 -2.83 -22.64
N VAL A 215 2.63 -4.05 -22.23
CA VAL A 215 1.43 -4.35 -21.44
C VAL A 215 1.46 -3.62 -20.10
N TYR A 216 2.58 -3.68 -19.36
CA TYR A 216 2.72 -2.96 -18.10
C TYR A 216 2.50 -1.45 -18.27
N ASN A 217 3.13 -0.85 -19.29
CA ASN A 217 2.93 0.56 -19.61
C ASN A 217 1.48 0.88 -19.99
N ALA A 218 0.80 -0.03 -20.69
CA ALA A 218 -0.61 0.13 -21.03
C ALA A 218 -1.52 0.04 -19.79
N ILE A 219 -1.21 -0.84 -18.83
CA ILE A 219 -1.89 -0.93 -17.52
C ILE A 219 -1.77 0.40 -16.79
N VAL A 220 -0.55 0.94 -16.67
CA VAL A 220 -0.32 2.23 -15.97
C VAL A 220 -1.11 3.35 -16.64
N LYS A 221 -1.02 3.51 -17.96
CA LYS A 221 -1.74 4.56 -18.70
C LYS A 221 -3.27 4.48 -18.57
N ALA A 222 -3.83 3.27 -18.66
CA ALA A 222 -5.27 3.07 -18.52
C ALA A 222 -5.75 3.31 -17.09
N SER A 223 -4.92 2.95 -16.10
CA SER A 223 -5.22 3.18 -14.69
C SER A 223 -5.10 4.65 -14.32
N ASP A 224 -4.05 5.33 -14.77
CA ASP A 224 -3.87 6.78 -14.64
C ASP A 224 -5.03 7.55 -15.29
N TRP A 225 -5.53 7.06 -16.43
CA TRP A 225 -6.71 7.66 -17.06
C TRP A 225 -7.96 7.54 -16.18
N LEU A 226 -8.15 6.39 -15.51
CA LEU A 226 -9.25 6.16 -14.57
C LEU A 226 -9.13 6.96 -13.25
N THR A 227 -7.92 7.40 -12.88
CA THR A 227 -7.66 8.09 -11.60
C THR A 227 -7.54 9.62 -11.70
N ARG A 228 -7.75 10.23 -12.87
CA ARG A 228 -7.64 11.68 -13.06
C ARG A 228 -8.77 12.45 -12.36
N ASP A 229 -8.36 13.36 -11.45
CA ASP A 229 -9.06 14.48 -10.80
C ASP A 229 -10.50 14.21 -10.29
N GLU A 230 -10.71 14.30 -8.97
CA GLU A 230 -12.00 14.09 -8.28
C GLU A 230 -13.14 15.01 -8.77
N LYS A 231 -12.80 16.12 -9.44
CA LYS A 231 -13.78 17.05 -10.03
C LYS A 231 -14.26 16.68 -11.43
N ASN A 232 -13.54 15.78 -12.12
CA ASN A 232 -13.84 15.31 -13.47
C ASN A 232 -13.81 13.77 -13.54
N ILE A 233 -14.33 13.11 -12.50
CA ILE A 233 -14.73 11.71 -12.54
C ILE A 233 -15.38 11.45 -13.90
N ALA A 234 -14.80 10.55 -14.72
CA ALA A 234 -15.29 10.25 -16.05
C ALA A 234 -16.83 10.12 -16.01
N GLN A 235 -17.56 10.72 -16.96
CA GLN A 235 -19.05 10.71 -16.98
C GLN A 235 -19.65 9.32 -16.72
N SER A 236 -18.91 8.26 -17.01
CA SER A 236 -19.20 6.85 -16.75
C SER A 236 -19.14 6.38 -15.29
N MET A 237 -18.41 7.03 -14.36
CA MET A 237 -18.31 6.63 -12.94
C MET A 237 -19.30 7.37 -12.01
N VAL A 238 -20.22 8.14 -12.59
CA VAL A 238 -21.28 8.86 -11.85
C VAL A 238 -22.25 7.89 -11.16
N ASN A 239 -22.51 6.72 -11.76
CA ASN A 239 -23.43 5.69 -11.23
C ASN A 239 -22.69 4.51 -10.57
N SER A 240 -23.42 3.72 -9.77
CA SER A 240 -22.84 2.59 -9.03
C SER A 240 -22.21 1.53 -9.93
N ASN A 241 -22.72 1.30 -11.13
CA ASN A 241 -22.14 0.32 -12.06
C ASN A 241 -20.74 0.75 -12.48
N GLY A 242 -20.60 2.02 -12.88
CA GLY A 242 -19.32 2.60 -13.26
C GLY A 242 -18.29 2.53 -12.14
N LYS A 243 -18.71 2.74 -10.89
CA LYS A 243 -17.84 2.56 -9.70
C LYS A 243 -17.41 1.11 -9.54
N GLY A 244 -18.35 0.16 -9.58
CA GLY A 244 -18.07 -1.27 -9.47
C GLY A 244 -17.10 -1.79 -10.54
N LEU A 245 -17.28 -1.32 -11.78
CA LEU A 245 -16.42 -1.66 -12.92
C LEU A 245 -15.02 -1.04 -12.81
N THR A 246 -14.95 0.21 -12.37
CA THR A 246 -13.67 0.89 -12.15
C THR A 246 -12.89 0.21 -11.03
N ILE A 247 -13.56 -0.11 -9.92
CA ILE A 247 -12.99 -0.92 -8.85
C ILE A 247 -12.46 -2.24 -9.41
N TRP A 248 -13.26 -2.97 -10.19
CA TRP A 248 -12.83 -4.25 -10.77
C TRP A 248 -11.57 -4.14 -11.65
N GLY A 249 -11.50 -3.14 -12.52
CA GLY A 249 -10.33 -2.89 -13.36
C GLY A 249 -9.11 -2.47 -12.55
N LEU A 250 -9.27 -1.49 -11.66
CA LEU A 250 -8.19 -0.95 -10.84
C LEU A 250 -7.68 -1.97 -9.81
N SER A 251 -8.53 -2.83 -9.25
CA SER A 251 -8.09 -3.88 -8.32
C SER A 251 -7.10 -4.83 -9.00
N SER A 252 -7.33 -5.15 -10.28
CA SER A 252 -6.36 -5.91 -11.07
C SER A 252 -5.11 -5.13 -11.42
N ALA A 253 -5.24 -3.85 -11.74
CA ALA A 253 -4.08 -2.99 -11.98
C ALA A 253 -3.21 -2.85 -10.74
N TYR A 254 -3.81 -2.68 -9.56
CA TYR A 254 -3.13 -2.67 -8.27
C TYR A 254 -2.40 -4.00 -8.04
N LYS A 255 -3.04 -5.16 -8.25
CA LYS A 255 -2.33 -6.46 -8.18
C LYS A 255 -1.12 -6.54 -9.13
N ALA A 256 -1.23 -5.94 -10.32
CA ALA A 256 -0.17 -5.94 -11.32
C ALA A 256 0.97 -4.93 -11.02
N THR A 257 0.66 -3.79 -10.39
CA THR A 257 1.56 -2.63 -10.27
C THR A 257 2.00 -2.31 -8.84
N LEU A 258 1.17 -2.67 -7.84
CA LEU A 258 1.24 -2.23 -6.44
C LEU A 258 1.23 -0.69 -6.27
N ASP A 259 0.69 0.03 -7.24
CA ASP A 259 0.62 1.49 -7.18
C ASP A 259 -0.58 1.95 -6.34
N CYS A 260 -0.29 2.74 -5.31
CA CYS A 260 -1.23 3.08 -4.28
C CYS A 260 -2.31 4.04 -4.62
N LYS A 261 -2.07 4.88 -5.60
CA LYS A 261 -3.11 5.78 -6.07
C LYS A 261 -4.34 5.00 -6.55
N TYR A 262 -4.16 3.76 -7.01
CA TYR A 262 -5.26 2.88 -7.38
C TYR A 262 -5.99 2.34 -6.16
N LEU A 263 -5.27 1.87 -5.14
CA LEU A 263 -5.89 1.33 -3.91
C LEU A 263 -6.67 2.41 -3.15
N SER A 264 -6.14 3.63 -3.05
CA SER A 264 -6.84 4.76 -2.43
C SER A 264 -8.16 5.07 -3.14
N LEU A 265 -8.17 5.12 -4.48
CA LEU A 265 -9.40 5.35 -5.23
C LEU A 265 -10.37 4.16 -5.10
N ILE A 266 -9.88 2.93 -5.10
CA ILE A 266 -10.69 1.73 -4.86
C ILE A 266 -11.39 1.81 -3.51
N TYR A 267 -10.67 2.20 -2.45
CA TYR A 267 -11.24 2.39 -1.12
C TYR A 267 -12.38 3.42 -1.13
N VAL A 268 -12.13 4.61 -1.69
CA VAL A 268 -13.13 5.69 -1.79
C VAL A 268 -14.37 5.24 -2.56
N LEU A 269 -14.21 4.64 -3.74
CA LEU A 269 -15.33 4.17 -4.55
C LEU A 269 -16.11 3.05 -3.86
N THR A 270 -15.41 2.18 -3.14
CA THR A 270 -16.03 1.09 -2.38
C THR A 270 -16.85 1.64 -1.22
N GLN A 271 -16.33 2.60 -0.46
CA GLN A 271 -17.07 3.25 0.61
C GLN A 271 -18.35 3.92 0.07
N GLN A 272 -18.26 4.60 -1.07
CA GLN A 272 -19.45 5.17 -1.74
C GLN A 272 -20.49 4.12 -2.13
N LEU A 273 -20.07 2.91 -2.54
CA LEU A 273 -21.00 1.80 -2.80
C LEU A 273 -21.61 1.27 -1.51
N ILE A 274 -20.84 1.12 -0.42
CA ILE A 274 -21.35 0.69 0.89
C ILE A 274 -22.41 1.67 1.42
N ASP A 275 -22.18 2.97 1.23
CA ASP A 275 -23.07 4.02 1.76
C ASP A 275 -24.34 4.20 0.92
N SER A 276 -24.27 3.94 -0.38
CA SER A 276 -25.41 4.10 -1.30
C SER A 276 -26.30 2.87 -1.45
N GLN A 277 -25.94 1.73 -0.83
CA GLN A 277 -26.75 0.51 -0.85
C GLN A 277 -27.95 0.63 0.11
N ASP A 278 -29.15 0.24 -0.33
CA ASP A 278 -30.33 0.15 0.53
C ASP A 278 -30.20 -1.01 1.53
N LYS A 279 -30.26 -0.65 2.82
CA LYS A 279 -30.09 -1.56 3.96
C LYS A 279 -31.41 -1.89 4.67
N THR A 280 -32.50 -1.17 4.37
CA THR A 280 -33.68 -1.08 5.25
C THR A 280 -34.98 -1.53 4.60
N SER A 281 -35.13 -1.42 3.28
CA SER A 281 -36.37 -1.85 2.63
C SER A 281 -36.48 -3.37 2.61
N THR A 282 -37.70 -3.91 2.59
CA THR A 282 -37.90 -5.37 2.50
C THR A 282 -37.46 -5.90 1.14
N ILE A 283 -37.97 -5.28 0.07
CA ILE A 283 -37.77 -5.74 -1.32
C ILE A 283 -36.48 -5.21 -1.95
N ASN A 284 -36.08 -3.97 -1.67
CA ASN A 284 -34.88 -3.38 -2.30
C ASN A 284 -33.62 -3.52 -1.42
N LYS A 285 -33.68 -4.31 -0.34
CA LYS A 285 -32.47 -4.60 0.47
C LYS A 285 -31.38 -5.16 -0.43
N GLY A 286 -30.22 -4.49 -0.45
CA GLY A 286 -29.08 -4.89 -1.29
C GLY A 286 -28.95 -4.14 -2.62
N VAL A 287 -29.91 -3.27 -2.97
CA VAL A 287 -29.93 -2.49 -4.22
C VAL A 287 -29.19 -1.16 -4.09
N TRP A 288 -28.56 -0.69 -5.17
CA TRP A 288 -28.01 0.66 -5.29
C TRP A 288 -28.94 1.57 -6.11
N PHE A 289 -29.23 2.77 -5.62
CA PHE A 289 -30.07 3.76 -6.30
C PHE A 289 -29.23 4.97 -6.72
N THR A 290 -28.42 4.87 -7.77
CA THR A 290 -27.48 5.95 -8.15
C THR A 290 -27.45 6.21 -9.65
N GLY A 291 -28.62 6.39 -10.25
CA GLY A 291 -28.78 7.19 -11.46
C GLY A 291 -29.53 8.47 -11.09
N GLY A 292 -29.23 9.60 -11.73
CA GLY A 292 -30.13 10.75 -11.65
C GLY A 292 -31.58 10.35 -11.93
N ILE A 293 -32.52 11.11 -11.38
CA ILE A 293 -33.93 10.99 -11.79
C ILE A 293 -33.97 11.40 -13.26
N ASP A 294 -34.04 10.43 -14.18
CA ASP A 294 -34.42 10.75 -15.55
C ASP A 294 -35.91 11.10 -15.52
N ASP A 295 -36.22 12.39 -15.72
CA ASP A 295 -37.57 12.91 -15.94
C ASP A 295 -38.03 12.44 -17.34
N ILE A 296 -38.39 11.16 -17.48
CA ILE A 296 -38.95 10.67 -18.74
C ILE A 296 -40.43 11.06 -18.80
N LYS A 297 -40.78 11.89 -19.79
CA LYS A 297 -42.17 12.17 -20.12
C LYS A 297 -42.78 10.94 -20.81
N GLN A 298 -43.68 10.26 -20.14
CA GLN A 298 -44.57 9.29 -20.77
C GLN A 298 -45.98 9.87 -20.76
N ASN A 299 -46.56 10.13 -21.93
CA ASN A 299 -47.92 10.67 -22.10
C ASN A 299 -48.20 11.95 -21.27
N ASP A 300 -47.30 12.95 -21.33
CA ASP A 300 -47.39 14.23 -20.61
C ASP A 300 -47.46 14.15 -19.07
N GLN A 301 -47.23 12.97 -18.47
CA GLN A 301 -47.06 12.83 -17.03
C GLN A 301 -45.58 12.60 -16.67
N LYS A 302 -45.11 13.31 -15.64
CA LYS A 302 -43.79 13.08 -15.03
C LYS A 302 -43.83 11.77 -14.26
N VAL A 303 -42.99 10.81 -14.65
CA VAL A 303 -42.79 9.57 -13.89
C VAL A 303 -41.32 9.48 -13.50
N THR A 304 -41.03 9.45 -12.20
CA THR A 304 -39.69 9.31 -11.64
C THR A 304 -39.13 7.93 -12.02
N GLU A 305 -37.97 7.85 -12.66
CA GLU A 305 -37.41 6.59 -13.19
C GLU A 305 -36.11 6.15 -12.50
N ALA A 306 -36.10 4.95 -11.90
CA ALA A 306 -34.91 4.26 -11.39
C ALA A 306 -34.56 3.14 -12.37
N TYR A 307 -33.95 3.45 -13.52
CA TYR A 307 -33.95 2.54 -14.68
C TYR A 307 -32.77 1.56 -14.77
N HIS A 308 -31.59 1.94 -14.29
CA HIS A 308 -30.36 1.24 -14.68
C HIS A 308 -29.82 0.32 -13.57
N ASP A 309 -29.68 0.82 -12.35
CA ASP A 309 -28.91 0.12 -11.30
C ASP A 309 -29.71 -0.99 -10.57
N THR A 310 -31.00 -1.14 -10.87
CA THR A 310 -31.86 -2.16 -10.26
C THR A 310 -31.92 -3.46 -11.05
N LYS A 311 -31.25 -3.58 -12.19
CA LYS A 311 -31.20 -4.86 -12.93
C LYS A 311 -30.16 -5.77 -12.31
N ILE A 312 -30.43 -7.07 -12.31
CA ILE A 312 -29.55 -8.05 -11.68
C ILE A 312 -28.23 -8.19 -12.45
N GLY A 313 -28.23 -8.10 -13.78
CA GLY A 313 -27.00 -8.10 -14.57
C GLY A 313 -26.03 -6.98 -14.16
N TYR A 314 -26.57 -5.80 -13.82
CA TYR A 314 -25.78 -4.67 -13.33
C TYR A 314 -25.35 -4.81 -11.87
N HIS A 315 -26.18 -5.44 -11.01
CA HIS A 315 -25.74 -5.85 -9.66
C HIS A 315 -24.49 -6.70 -9.69
N MET A 316 -24.42 -7.66 -10.63
CA MET A 316 -23.27 -8.55 -10.74
C MET A 316 -21.99 -7.82 -11.17
N LEU A 317 -22.08 -6.69 -11.87
CA LEU A 317 -20.91 -5.84 -12.18
C LEU A 317 -20.38 -5.14 -10.92
N ILE A 318 -21.27 -4.73 -10.02
CA ILE A 318 -20.91 -4.09 -8.76
C ILE A 318 -20.29 -5.13 -7.81
N ILE A 319 -20.96 -6.28 -7.64
CA ILE A 319 -20.47 -7.39 -6.81
C ILE A 319 -19.07 -7.82 -7.27
N ARG A 320 -18.84 -7.88 -8.58
CA ARG A 320 -17.53 -8.21 -9.13
C ARG A 320 -16.41 -7.28 -8.67
N GLY A 321 -16.64 -5.97 -8.64
CA GLY A 321 -15.68 -5.03 -8.05
C GLY A 321 -15.45 -5.32 -6.57
N LEU A 322 -16.53 -5.44 -5.79
CA LEU A 322 -16.47 -5.64 -4.34
C LEU A 322 -15.75 -6.95 -3.93
N VAL A 323 -15.93 -8.04 -4.69
CA VAL A 323 -15.24 -9.31 -4.44
C VAL A 323 -13.72 -9.16 -4.59
N GLU A 324 -13.25 -8.36 -5.55
CA GLU A 324 -11.83 -8.11 -5.72
C GLU A 324 -11.25 -7.25 -4.59
N VAL A 325 -12.05 -6.34 -4.03
CA VAL A 325 -11.65 -5.48 -2.90
C VAL A 325 -11.36 -6.33 -1.67
N PHE A 326 -12.19 -7.35 -1.42
CA PHE A 326 -11.97 -8.28 -0.31
C PHE A 326 -10.58 -8.94 -0.35
N ASP A 327 -10.09 -9.24 -1.56
CA ASP A 327 -8.80 -9.90 -1.79
C ASP A 327 -7.59 -8.96 -1.62
N ILE A 328 -7.72 -7.68 -1.98
CA ILE A 328 -6.58 -6.75 -2.01
C ILE A 328 -6.44 -5.86 -0.78
N ILE A 329 -7.50 -5.75 0.03
CA ILE A 329 -7.45 -4.90 1.22
C ILE A 329 -6.63 -5.59 2.33
N PRO A 330 -5.73 -4.88 3.02
CA PRO A 330 -4.95 -5.44 4.13
C PRO A 330 -5.82 -5.91 5.30
N GLU A 331 -5.32 -6.89 6.06
CA GLU A 331 -6.03 -7.46 7.22
C GLU A 331 -6.33 -6.43 8.31
N GLN A 332 -5.51 -5.38 8.46
CA GLN A 332 -5.75 -4.31 9.45
C GLN A 332 -7.07 -3.57 9.24
N TYR A 333 -7.65 -3.60 8.03
CA TYR A 333 -8.95 -3.00 7.74
C TYR A 333 -10.10 -4.00 7.97
N SER A 334 -10.03 -4.84 9.00
CA SER A 334 -11.00 -5.89 9.32
C SER A 334 -12.44 -5.38 9.41
N VAL A 335 -12.66 -4.18 9.96
CA VAL A 335 -13.98 -3.52 10.00
C VAL A 335 -14.48 -3.21 8.59
N PHE A 336 -13.62 -2.64 7.73
CA PHE A 336 -13.99 -2.33 6.36
C PHE A 336 -14.23 -3.60 5.54
N LYS A 337 -13.37 -4.63 5.69
CA LYS A 337 -13.58 -5.96 5.08
C LYS A 337 -14.93 -6.54 5.47
N LYS A 338 -15.29 -6.47 6.75
CA LYS A 338 -16.60 -6.93 7.22
C LYS A 338 -17.75 -6.15 6.57
N GLU A 339 -17.64 -4.84 6.39
CA GLU A 339 -18.64 -4.04 5.69
C GLU A 339 -18.73 -4.35 4.20
N VAL A 340 -17.61 -4.63 3.53
CA VAL A 340 -17.58 -5.11 2.14
C VAL A 340 -18.32 -6.45 2.04
N VAL A 341 -18.01 -7.41 2.92
CA VAL A 341 -18.67 -8.73 2.98
C VAL A 341 -20.17 -8.57 3.21
N ASN A 342 -20.58 -7.76 4.19
CA ASN A 342 -21.99 -7.48 4.45
C ASN A 342 -22.71 -6.87 3.25
N THR A 343 -22.03 -6.00 2.51
CA THR A 343 -22.54 -5.35 1.30
C THR A 343 -22.72 -6.36 0.16
N ILE A 344 -21.74 -7.24 -0.04
CA ILE A 344 -21.83 -8.35 -0.99
C ILE A 344 -22.98 -9.29 -0.62
N ASN A 345 -23.10 -9.70 0.65
CA ASN A 345 -24.13 -10.65 1.08
C ASN A 345 -25.54 -10.08 0.89
N ARG A 346 -25.77 -8.79 1.16
CA ARG A 346 -27.06 -8.14 0.86
C ARG A 346 -27.37 -8.15 -0.64
N ALA A 347 -26.38 -7.87 -1.47
CA ALA A 347 -26.54 -7.86 -2.93
C ALA A 347 -26.82 -9.28 -3.46
N ILE A 348 -26.09 -10.30 -2.99
CA ILE A 348 -26.33 -11.70 -3.36
C ILE A 348 -27.72 -12.16 -2.91
N ASN A 349 -28.13 -11.83 -1.69
CA ASN A 349 -29.47 -12.14 -1.21
C ASN A 349 -30.55 -11.48 -2.07
N HIS A 350 -30.31 -10.25 -2.53
CA HIS A 350 -31.21 -9.59 -3.44
C HIS A 350 -31.33 -10.39 -4.75
N VAL A 351 -30.19 -10.78 -5.32
CA VAL A 351 -30.12 -11.58 -6.56
C VAL A 351 -30.79 -12.95 -6.42
N THR A 352 -30.64 -13.64 -5.28
CA THR A 352 -31.19 -15.00 -5.09
C THR A 352 -32.65 -15.02 -4.63
N THR A 353 -33.18 -13.89 -4.19
CA THR A 353 -34.57 -13.77 -3.67
C THR A 353 -35.50 -13.10 -4.68
N TYR A 354 -35.03 -12.17 -5.51
CA TYR A 354 -35.92 -11.35 -6.33
C TYR A 354 -35.77 -11.64 -7.84
N ARG A 355 -36.90 -11.82 -8.55
CA ARG A 355 -36.98 -12.11 -10.01
C ARG A 355 -36.98 -10.82 -10.84
N VAL A 356 -36.28 -10.82 -11.98
CA VAL A 356 -36.42 -9.83 -13.07
C VAL A 356 -36.58 -10.56 -14.40
N ASN A 357 -37.64 -10.27 -15.16
CA ASN A 357 -37.79 -10.73 -16.55
C ASN A 357 -37.55 -9.55 -17.50
N GLU A 358 -36.59 -9.69 -18.43
CA GLU A 358 -36.12 -8.59 -19.29
C GLU A 358 -36.75 -8.56 -20.69
N TYR A 359 -37.55 -9.55 -21.09
CA TYR A 359 -38.11 -9.64 -22.45
C TYR A 359 -39.61 -9.24 -22.52
N ASP A 360 -39.84 -7.93 -22.65
CA ASP A 360 -40.95 -7.14 -23.27
C ASP A 360 -42.42 -7.68 -23.23
N SER A 361 -43.49 -6.94 -22.88
CA SER A 361 -43.82 -5.51 -23.07
C SER A 361 -44.86 -5.03 -22.05
N SER A 362 -44.53 -4.14 -21.11
CA SER A 362 -44.82 -2.70 -21.22
C SER A 362 -44.18 -1.96 -20.03
N LYS A 363 -42.85 -2.12 -19.90
CA LYS A 363 -41.93 -1.34 -19.04
C LYS A 363 -42.32 -1.20 -17.55
N LYS A 364 -42.51 -2.32 -16.84
CA LYS A 364 -42.50 -2.30 -15.37
C LYS A 364 -41.08 -2.52 -14.85
N ARG A 365 -40.57 -1.64 -13.99
CA ARG A 365 -39.26 -1.77 -13.30
C ARG A 365 -39.31 -2.93 -12.29
N LEU A 366 -38.15 -3.43 -11.79
CA LEU A 366 -38.08 -4.49 -10.75
C LEU A 366 -39.10 -4.25 -9.63
N LYS A 367 -39.17 -3.01 -9.13
CA LYS A 367 -40.13 -2.58 -8.11
C LYS A 367 -41.59 -2.63 -8.59
N GLU A 368 -41.88 -2.26 -9.82
CA GLU A 368 -43.25 -2.18 -10.37
C GLU A 368 -43.79 -3.54 -10.83
N TRP A 369 -42.93 -4.46 -11.30
CA TRP A 369 -43.32 -5.82 -11.63
C TRP A 369 -43.53 -6.65 -10.36
N TRP A 370 -42.59 -6.56 -9.41
CA TRP A 370 -42.66 -7.28 -8.13
C TRP A 370 -43.84 -6.82 -7.25
N VAL A 371 -44.01 -5.50 -7.06
CA VAL A 371 -45.10 -4.96 -6.22
C VAL A 371 -46.48 -5.17 -6.85
N LYS A 372 -46.60 -5.15 -8.18
CA LYS A 372 -47.91 -5.23 -8.85
C LYS A 372 -48.40 -6.67 -9.01
N ASP A 373 -47.52 -7.61 -9.34
CA ASP A 373 -47.94 -8.97 -9.70
C ASP A 373 -47.65 -9.99 -8.57
N HIS A 374 -46.81 -9.65 -7.58
CA HIS A 374 -46.41 -10.57 -6.49
C HIS A 374 -46.27 -9.89 -5.10
N PRO A 375 -47.30 -9.18 -4.59
CA PRO A 375 -47.21 -8.38 -3.36
C PRO A 375 -46.94 -9.18 -2.07
N THR A 376 -47.04 -10.51 -2.10
CA THR A 376 -46.90 -11.39 -0.92
C THR A 376 -45.81 -12.45 -1.05
N ASN A 377 -45.12 -12.53 -2.18
CA ASN A 377 -44.06 -13.53 -2.36
C ASN A 377 -42.72 -12.91 -1.95
N THR A 378 -42.12 -13.44 -0.89
CA THR A 378 -40.74 -13.13 -0.44
C THR A 378 -39.82 -14.33 -0.70
N GLY A 379 -40.13 -15.10 -1.75
CA GLY A 379 -39.57 -16.44 -1.98
C GLY A 379 -38.26 -16.44 -2.77
N ILE A 380 -37.51 -17.53 -2.64
CA ILE A 380 -36.23 -17.79 -3.31
C ILE A 380 -36.45 -18.14 -4.81
N LEU A 381 -35.50 -17.77 -5.68
CA LEU A 381 -35.52 -18.09 -7.13
C LEU A 381 -35.48 -19.61 -7.43
N GLU A 382 -36.18 -20.04 -8.48
CA GLU A 382 -36.21 -21.42 -9.00
C GLU A 382 -35.34 -21.55 -10.27
N HIS A 383 -35.02 -22.78 -10.71
CA HIS A 383 -34.13 -23.04 -11.85
C HIS A 383 -34.51 -22.32 -13.14
N SER A 384 -35.81 -22.29 -13.47
CA SER A 384 -36.33 -21.68 -14.71
C SER A 384 -36.16 -20.17 -14.76
N ASP A 385 -35.96 -19.51 -13.61
CA ASP A 385 -35.71 -18.07 -13.54
C ASP A 385 -34.25 -17.72 -13.85
N PHE A 386 -33.33 -18.66 -13.66
CA PHE A 386 -31.91 -18.43 -13.92
C PHE A 386 -31.56 -18.48 -15.40
N TYR A 387 -32.45 -19.01 -16.25
CA TYR A 387 -32.34 -18.95 -17.71
C TYR A 387 -32.26 -17.49 -18.22
N VAL A 388 -32.74 -16.51 -17.44
CA VAL A 388 -32.62 -15.08 -17.77
C VAL A 388 -31.19 -14.56 -17.56
N PHE A 389 -30.37 -15.20 -16.71
CA PHE A 389 -28.95 -14.83 -16.53
C PHE A 389 -28.05 -15.39 -17.64
N SER A 390 -28.45 -16.50 -18.26
CA SER A 390 -27.72 -17.17 -19.34
C SER A 390 -28.21 -16.78 -20.73
N ASN A 391 -29.52 -16.53 -20.91
CA ASN A 391 -30.16 -16.34 -22.21
C ASN A 391 -30.52 -14.88 -22.57
N THR A 392 -29.77 -13.91 -22.04
CA THR A 392 -29.91 -12.55 -22.53
C THR A 392 -29.14 -12.37 -23.84
N ASN A 393 -29.88 -12.34 -24.95
CA ASN A 393 -29.58 -11.72 -26.25
C ASN A 393 -28.98 -10.30 -26.13
N SER A 394 -28.83 -9.75 -24.93
CA SER A 394 -27.96 -8.60 -24.66
C SER A 394 -26.49 -9.02 -24.76
N ARG A 395 -25.98 -9.01 -25.99
CA ARG A 395 -24.66 -8.57 -26.48
C ARG A 395 -23.50 -8.37 -25.47
N GLY A 396 -23.32 -9.25 -24.48
CA GLY A 396 -22.16 -9.21 -23.57
C GLY A 396 -22.33 -9.69 -22.12
N GLY A 397 -23.46 -10.27 -21.69
CA GLY A 397 -23.76 -10.54 -20.27
C GLY A 397 -23.44 -11.93 -19.71
N ALA A 398 -23.84 -13.01 -20.39
CA ALA A 398 -23.97 -14.35 -19.77
C ALA A 398 -22.68 -14.92 -19.14
N GLY A 399 -21.53 -14.75 -19.81
CA GLY A 399 -20.24 -15.24 -19.29
C GLY A 399 -19.66 -14.43 -18.11
N SER A 400 -20.21 -13.25 -17.82
CA SER A 400 -19.63 -12.30 -16.86
C SER A 400 -20.09 -12.52 -15.41
N TYR A 401 -21.13 -13.32 -15.17
CA TYR A 401 -21.71 -13.47 -13.85
C TYR A 401 -21.10 -14.59 -13.02
N ILE A 402 -20.50 -15.59 -13.66
CA ILE A 402 -19.92 -16.72 -12.93
C ILE A 402 -18.63 -16.35 -12.21
N GLU A 403 -17.78 -15.52 -12.85
CA GLU A 403 -16.50 -15.03 -12.31
C GLU A 403 -16.64 -14.49 -10.87
N PRO A 404 -17.49 -13.49 -10.59
CA PRO A 404 -17.63 -12.98 -9.21
C PRO A 404 -18.18 -14.01 -8.22
N ILE A 405 -19.08 -14.91 -8.66
CA ILE A 405 -19.64 -15.94 -7.77
C ILE A 405 -18.61 -16.99 -7.40
N VAL A 406 -17.80 -17.47 -8.35
CA VAL A 406 -16.79 -18.51 -8.06
C VAL A 406 -15.63 -17.95 -7.24
N LEU A 407 -15.25 -16.69 -7.46
CA LEU A 407 -14.27 -15.99 -6.62
C LEU A 407 -14.82 -15.79 -5.20
N LEU A 408 -16.04 -15.29 -5.07
CA LEU A 408 -16.70 -15.17 -3.77
C LEU A 408 -16.83 -16.52 -3.05
N THR A 409 -17.19 -17.58 -3.78
CA THR A 409 -17.27 -18.94 -3.22
C THR A 409 -15.91 -19.41 -2.70
N TYR A 410 -14.84 -19.09 -3.41
CA TYR A 410 -13.49 -19.42 -2.98
C TYR A 410 -13.07 -18.64 -1.72
N TYR A 411 -13.30 -17.33 -1.71
CA TYR A 411 -13.01 -16.47 -0.55
C TYR A 411 -13.89 -16.80 0.66
N GLY A 412 -15.10 -17.33 0.43
CA GLY A 412 -16.00 -17.83 1.46
C GLY A 412 -15.48 -19.01 2.28
N LYS A 413 -14.28 -19.53 1.98
CA LYS A 413 -13.55 -20.46 2.87
C LYS A 413 -13.05 -19.80 4.15
N ASP A 414 -12.95 -18.48 4.16
CA ASP A 414 -12.58 -17.69 5.33
C ASP A 414 -13.69 -17.74 6.38
N SER A 415 -13.43 -18.51 7.44
CA SER A 415 -14.38 -18.72 8.54
C SER A 415 -14.58 -17.50 9.44
N GLU A 416 -13.74 -16.46 9.32
CA GLU A 416 -13.92 -15.21 10.06
C GLU A 416 -15.09 -14.39 9.52
N HIS A 417 -15.31 -14.46 8.20
CA HIS A 417 -16.26 -13.61 7.50
C HIS A 417 -17.46 -14.38 6.90
N TYR A 418 -17.30 -15.68 6.63
CA TYR A 418 -18.34 -16.53 6.08
C TYR A 418 -18.61 -17.75 6.95
N SER A 419 -19.88 -18.07 7.19
CA SER A 419 -20.25 -19.32 7.84
C SER A 419 -20.09 -20.50 6.88
N ALA A 420 -19.91 -21.71 7.43
CA ALA A 420 -19.91 -22.94 6.63
C ALA A 420 -21.22 -23.12 5.82
N GLN A 421 -22.34 -22.56 6.33
CA GLN A 421 -23.61 -22.56 5.63
C GLN A 421 -23.60 -21.59 4.44
N ASP A 422 -23.07 -20.37 4.62
CA ASP A 422 -22.93 -19.39 3.52
C ASP A 422 -22.05 -19.94 2.40
N LEU A 423 -20.94 -20.58 2.76
CA LEU A 423 -20.07 -21.26 1.80
C LEU A 423 -20.81 -22.34 1.00
N ASN A 424 -21.66 -23.14 1.65
CA ASN A 424 -22.45 -24.15 0.95
C ASN A 424 -23.50 -23.53 0.03
N HIS A 425 -24.13 -22.43 0.44
CA HIS A 425 -25.08 -21.70 -0.41
C HIS A 425 -24.37 -21.10 -1.64
N LEU A 426 -23.21 -20.49 -1.46
CA LEU A 426 -22.38 -19.98 -2.56
C LEU A 426 -21.98 -21.07 -3.55
N LYS A 427 -21.55 -22.25 -3.07
CA LYS A 427 -21.28 -23.42 -3.92
C LYS A 427 -22.51 -23.84 -4.73
N ASN A 428 -23.68 -23.85 -4.11
CA ASN A 428 -24.92 -24.21 -4.77
C ASN A 428 -25.28 -23.20 -5.88
N ILE A 429 -25.11 -21.91 -5.62
CA ILE A 429 -25.29 -20.84 -6.61
C ILE A 429 -24.29 -21.00 -7.76
N ALA A 430 -23.00 -21.22 -7.47
CA ALA A 430 -21.98 -21.42 -8.49
C ALA A 430 -22.31 -22.59 -9.43
N ASN A 431 -22.78 -23.72 -8.87
CA ASN A 431 -23.18 -24.89 -9.65
C ASN A 431 -24.44 -24.63 -10.48
N CYS A 432 -25.40 -23.86 -9.95
CA CYS A 432 -26.58 -23.43 -10.70
C CYS A 432 -26.18 -22.65 -11.96
N PHE A 433 -25.31 -21.64 -11.82
CA PHE A 433 -24.83 -20.85 -12.95
C PHE A 433 -24.03 -21.69 -13.96
N ALA A 434 -23.21 -22.63 -13.49
CA ALA A 434 -22.42 -23.49 -14.37
C ALA A 434 -23.28 -24.43 -15.23
N LYS A 435 -24.47 -24.83 -14.75
CA LYS A 435 -25.39 -25.72 -15.48
C LYS A 435 -25.96 -25.08 -16.74
N GLU A 436 -26.00 -23.76 -16.79
CA GLU A 436 -26.51 -22.97 -17.91
C GLU A 436 -25.45 -22.68 -18.99
N LEU A 437 -24.19 -23.05 -18.76
CA LEU A 437 -23.12 -22.82 -19.72
C LEU A 437 -23.13 -23.88 -20.83
N SER A 438 -23.02 -23.40 -22.07
CA SER A 438 -22.94 -24.21 -23.29
C SER A 438 -21.56 -24.11 -23.92
N SER A 439 -20.99 -25.24 -24.33
CA SER A 439 -19.72 -25.32 -25.08
C SER A 439 -19.87 -24.94 -26.56
N ASN A 440 -21.09 -24.73 -27.05
CA ASN A 440 -21.35 -24.25 -28.42
C ASN A 440 -21.45 -22.72 -28.52
N GLU A 441 -21.49 -22.01 -27.40
CA GLU A 441 -21.62 -20.55 -27.35
C GLU A 441 -20.25 -19.94 -26.98
N PRO A 442 -19.48 -19.42 -27.94
CA PRO A 442 -18.09 -19.00 -27.69
C PRO A 442 -17.97 -17.85 -26.67
N GLU A 443 -19.03 -17.06 -26.45
CA GLU A 443 -19.14 -16.08 -25.36
C GLU A 443 -19.08 -16.69 -23.95
N HIS A 444 -19.37 -17.99 -23.80
CA HIS A 444 -19.26 -18.71 -22.53
C HIS A 444 -17.84 -19.15 -22.21
N MET A 445 -16.88 -19.01 -23.13
CA MET A 445 -15.49 -19.45 -22.94
C MET A 445 -14.88 -18.90 -21.64
N ASN A 446 -15.10 -17.62 -21.36
CA ASN A 446 -14.63 -16.98 -20.13
C ASN A 446 -15.21 -17.67 -18.89
N ALA A 447 -16.54 -17.80 -18.83
CA ALA A 447 -17.23 -18.42 -17.71
C ALA A 447 -16.82 -19.87 -17.46
N VAL A 448 -16.74 -20.67 -18.54
CA VAL A 448 -16.29 -22.06 -18.49
C VAL A 448 -14.86 -22.14 -17.95
N GLY A 449 -13.97 -21.24 -18.38
CA GLY A 449 -12.60 -21.15 -17.89
C GLY A 449 -12.53 -20.84 -16.38
N TYR A 450 -13.20 -19.78 -15.91
CA TYR A 450 -13.17 -19.41 -14.49
C TYR A 450 -13.77 -20.47 -13.57
N TYR A 451 -14.90 -21.07 -13.96
CA TYR A 451 -15.50 -22.14 -13.16
C TYR A 451 -14.61 -23.38 -13.10
N THR A 452 -13.98 -23.75 -14.21
CA THR A 452 -13.02 -24.87 -14.24
C THR A 452 -11.80 -24.59 -13.37
N ASN A 453 -11.23 -23.40 -13.45
CA ASN A 453 -10.10 -23.00 -12.60
C ASN A 453 -10.48 -22.93 -11.12
N TYR A 454 -11.70 -22.47 -10.81
CA TYR A 454 -12.24 -22.53 -9.46
C TYR A 454 -12.27 -23.95 -8.90
N LEU A 455 -12.83 -24.90 -9.66
CA LEU A 455 -12.91 -26.29 -9.24
C LEU A 455 -11.54 -26.93 -9.00
N ASN A 456 -10.56 -26.61 -9.86
CA ASN A 456 -9.18 -27.08 -9.73
C ASN A 456 -8.51 -26.50 -8.49
N ALA A 457 -8.69 -25.20 -8.25
CA ALA A 457 -8.11 -24.54 -7.09
C ALA A 457 -8.68 -25.08 -5.77
N VAL A 458 -10.00 -25.33 -5.71
CA VAL A 458 -10.63 -26.00 -4.56
C VAL A 458 -10.12 -27.42 -4.39
N SER A 459 -10.01 -28.22 -5.47
CA SER A 459 -9.54 -29.61 -5.35
C SER A 459 -8.07 -29.71 -4.93
N ASN A 460 -7.25 -28.75 -5.35
CA ASN A 460 -5.81 -28.74 -5.11
C ASN A 460 -5.41 -27.88 -3.90
N ASN A 461 -6.38 -27.25 -3.21
CA ASN A 461 -6.14 -26.28 -2.13
C ASN A 461 -5.16 -25.16 -2.53
N THR A 462 -5.33 -24.62 -3.74
CA THR A 462 -4.55 -23.50 -4.31
C THR A 462 -5.45 -22.28 -4.49
N SER A 463 -4.93 -21.12 -4.93
CA SER A 463 -5.77 -19.95 -5.20
C SER A 463 -6.34 -19.97 -6.61
N VAL A 464 -7.65 -19.68 -6.74
CA VAL A 464 -8.42 -19.70 -8.00
C VAL A 464 -7.82 -18.78 -9.05
N LEU A 465 -7.17 -17.73 -8.58
CA LEU A 465 -6.38 -16.79 -9.35
C LEU A 465 -5.09 -16.49 -8.58
N SER A 466 -4.39 -17.54 -8.10
CA SER A 466 -2.99 -17.34 -7.67
C SER A 466 -2.22 -16.97 -8.92
N TRP A 467 -2.23 -15.70 -9.24
CA TRP A 467 -1.17 -15.09 -9.98
C TRP A 467 0.03 -15.12 -9.04
N THR A 468 0.66 -16.28 -8.86
CA THR A 468 2.06 -16.34 -8.44
C THR A 468 2.76 -15.50 -9.48
N ARG A 469 3.06 -14.24 -9.19
CA ARG A 469 3.75 -13.31 -10.10
C ARG A 469 4.79 -14.11 -10.88
N PRO A 470 4.59 -14.44 -12.17
CA PRO A 470 5.47 -15.41 -12.78
C PRO A 470 6.69 -14.64 -13.16
N ASN A 471 7.73 -14.87 -12.35
CA ASN A 471 9.13 -14.54 -12.57
C ASN A 471 9.34 -13.23 -13.34
N TYR A 472 8.58 -12.20 -12.97
CA TYR A 472 9.17 -10.88 -12.95
C TYR A 472 9.79 -10.80 -11.58
N ILE A 473 11.06 -11.16 -11.54
CA ILE A 473 11.97 -10.57 -10.59
C ILE A 473 11.96 -9.05 -10.89
N GLU A 474 10.94 -8.33 -10.43
CA GLU A 474 11.31 -7.36 -9.41
C GLU A 474 11.60 -8.27 -8.24
N ALA A 475 12.89 -8.47 -7.93
CA ALA A 475 13.27 -9.28 -6.79
C ALA A 475 12.38 -8.77 -5.66
N GLY A 476 11.49 -9.64 -5.14
CA GLY A 476 10.86 -9.34 -3.88
C GLY A 476 12.01 -8.94 -2.98
N PHE A 477 11.94 -7.74 -2.42
CA PHE A 477 13.05 -7.16 -1.70
C PHE A 477 13.44 -8.19 -0.66
N ASN A 478 14.53 -8.90 -0.91
CA ASN A 478 14.96 -10.05 -0.15
C ASN A 478 16.00 -9.54 0.83
N ALA A 479 15.69 -9.67 2.12
CA ALA A 479 16.56 -9.17 3.16
C ALA A 479 17.98 -9.76 3.04
N SER A 480 18.19 -10.95 2.46
CA SER A 480 19.56 -11.46 2.28
C SER A 480 20.43 -10.60 1.36
N GLU A 481 19.83 -9.89 0.41
CA GLU A 481 20.55 -9.04 -0.55
C GLU A 481 20.96 -7.69 0.05
N ILE A 482 20.49 -7.33 1.25
CA ILE A 482 20.79 -6.05 1.92
C ILE A 482 21.60 -6.22 3.21
N THR A 483 21.96 -7.46 3.58
CA THR A 483 22.83 -7.73 4.73
C THR A 483 24.12 -6.91 4.62
N GLY A 484 24.43 -6.16 5.67
CA GLY A 484 25.61 -5.29 5.77
C GLY A 484 25.50 -3.99 4.98
N LYS A 485 24.29 -3.61 4.53
CA LYS A 485 24.07 -2.50 3.58
C LYS A 485 22.82 -1.67 3.90
N VAL A 486 22.42 -1.64 5.17
CA VAL A 486 21.27 -0.88 5.69
C VAL A 486 21.80 0.25 6.57
N VAL A 487 21.24 1.44 6.41
CA VAL A 487 21.55 2.64 7.20
C VAL A 487 20.27 3.45 7.43
N SER A 488 20.31 4.38 8.40
CA SER A 488 19.26 5.37 8.64
C SER A 488 19.84 6.77 8.83
N GLY A 489 19.05 7.77 8.48
CA GLY A 489 19.39 9.19 8.62
C GLY A 489 18.25 10.04 8.05
N ASP A 490 18.28 11.35 8.28
CA ASP A 490 17.31 12.32 7.73
C ASP A 490 17.60 12.55 6.24
N PHE A 491 17.19 11.61 5.38
CA PHE A 491 17.45 11.71 3.94
C PHE A 491 16.54 12.73 3.26
N ASP A 492 15.42 13.12 3.87
CA ASP A 492 14.43 14.00 3.26
C ASP A 492 14.38 15.43 3.83
N ASN A 493 15.19 15.72 4.85
CA ASN A 493 15.29 16.99 5.59
C ASN A 493 13.93 17.46 6.06
N ASP A 494 13.13 16.53 6.56
CA ASP A 494 11.92 16.90 7.25
C ASP A 494 12.21 17.41 8.67
N GLY A 495 13.45 17.25 9.16
CA GLY A 495 13.97 17.83 10.39
C GLY A 495 13.38 17.21 11.66
N TYR A 496 12.66 16.10 11.52
CA TYR A 496 11.93 15.47 12.60
C TYR A 496 12.06 13.95 12.60
N LYS A 497 12.58 13.33 11.52
CA LYS A 497 12.54 11.89 11.34
C LYS A 497 13.74 11.33 10.60
N ASP A 498 14.23 10.21 11.12
CA ASP A 498 15.14 9.39 10.34
C ASP A 498 14.35 8.53 9.34
N ASP A 499 14.96 8.30 8.20
CA ASP A 499 14.52 7.40 7.15
C ASP A 499 15.42 6.16 7.13
N ILE A 500 15.06 5.14 6.35
CA ILE A 500 15.92 3.97 6.12
C ILE A 500 16.34 3.91 4.67
N ALA A 501 17.61 3.61 4.42
CA ALA A 501 18.13 3.32 3.08
C ALA A 501 18.84 1.97 3.04
N ALA A 502 18.71 1.25 1.91
CA ALA A 502 19.41 -0.01 1.70
C ALA A 502 19.84 -0.23 0.25
N PHE A 503 21.08 -0.71 0.07
CA PHE A 503 21.58 -1.11 -1.25
C PHE A 503 21.14 -2.52 -1.63
N PHE A 504 20.40 -2.62 -2.72
CA PHE A 504 19.90 -3.88 -3.23
C PHE A 504 20.54 -4.22 -4.58
N TYR A 505 21.09 -5.43 -4.72
CA TYR A 505 21.60 -5.93 -6.00
C TYR A 505 20.52 -6.75 -6.73
N TYR A 506 20.01 -6.23 -7.84
CA TYR A 506 18.95 -6.86 -8.60
C TYR A 506 19.53 -7.89 -9.58
N GLN A 507 18.72 -8.88 -9.95
CA GLN A 507 19.14 -9.95 -10.88
C GLN A 507 19.46 -9.45 -12.29
N ASN A 508 19.01 -8.24 -12.67
CA ASN A 508 19.41 -7.58 -13.91
C ASN A 508 20.85 -7.00 -13.86
N GLY A 509 21.57 -7.19 -12.74
CA GLY A 509 22.94 -6.73 -12.55
C GLY A 509 23.07 -5.28 -12.12
N LEU A 510 21.97 -4.61 -11.76
CA LEU A 510 21.98 -3.24 -11.26
C LEU A 510 21.87 -3.20 -9.74
N THR A 511 22.61 -2.31 -9.12
CA THR A 511 22.36 -1.92 -7.72
C THR A 511 21.39 -0.74 -7.69
N LYS A 512 20.47 -0.73 -6.72
CA LYS A 512 19.70 0.48 -6.38
C LYS A 512 19.79 0.78 -4.90
N ILE A 513 19.64 2.05 -4.54
CA ILE A 513 19.38 2.46 -3.15
C ILE A 513 17.87 2.58 -3.00
N ASN A 514 17.29 1.72 -2.18
CA ASN A 514 15.89 1.75 -1.81
C ASN A 514 15.74 2.56 -0.53
N VAL A 515 14.71 3.39 -0.44
CA VAL A 515 14.43 4.24 0.73
C VAL A 515 13.04 3.95 1.26
N TRP A 516 12.92 3.94 2.58
CA TRP A 516 11.65 3.95 3.28
C TRP A 516 11.59 5.19 4.17
N LYS A 517 10.63 6.06 3.89
CA LYS A 517 10.49 7.33 4.59
C LYS A 517 9.65 7.20 5.83
N SER A 518 10.04 7.78 6.96
CA SER A 518 9.17 7.76 8.11
C SER A 518 8.02 8.79 8.01
N ASN A 519 6.84 8.41 8.48
CA ASN A 519 5.71 9.32 8.68
C ASN A 519 5.20 9.37 10.13
N ASN A 520 6.09 9.08 11.09
CA ASN A 520 5.88 8.93 12.54
C ASN A 520 5.21 7.62 12.97
N GLU A 521 4.52 6.95 12.07
CA GLU A 521 3.74 5.75 12.42
C GLU A 521 4.03 4.55 11.53
N SER A 522 4.72 4.80 10.41
CA SER A 522 5.12 3.80 9.42
C SER A 522 6.32 4.30 8.62
N LEU A 523 7.02 3.37 7.95
CA LEU A 523 8.08 3.60 6.98
C LEU A 523 7.47 3.33 5.61
N GLU A 524 7.36 4.35 4.79
CA GLU A 524 6.75 4.31 3.49
C GLU A 524 7.81 3.99 2.42
N TYR A 525 7.68 2.82 1.80
CA TYR A 525 8.58 2.43 0.71
C TYR A 525 8.42 3.35 -0.50
N GLN A 526 9.52 3.94 -0.95
CA GLN A 526 9.53 4.93 -2.05
C GLN A 526 9.52 4.30 -3.46
N GLY A 527 9.22 3.00 -3.57
CA GLY A 527 9.02 2.29 -4.84
C GLY A 527 10.28 1.64 -5.43
N SER A 528 10.06 0.72 -6.38
CA SER A 528 11.11 -0.14 -6.96
C SER A 528 12.14 0.59 -7.83
N ASN A 529 11.91 1.86 -8.15
CA ASN A 529 12.88 2.70 -8.84
C ASN A 529 14.05 3.10 -7.94
N GLY A 530 13.85 3.10 -6.62
CA GLY A 530 14.83 3.57 -5.65
C GLY A 530 15.14 5.06 -5.80
N TRP A 531 15.96 5.59 -4.88
CA TRP A 531 16.47 6.96 -4.91
C TRP A 531 17.78 7.07 -5.68
N TRP A 532 18.39 5.94 -6.05
CA TRP A 532 19.51 5.88 -6.96
C TRP A 532 19.55 4.55 -7.70
N GLN A 533 20.02 4.58 -8.95
CA GLN A 533 20.31 3.39 -9.74
C GLN A 533 21.76 3.44 -10.22
N SER A 534 22.43 2.30 -10.10
CA SER A 534 23.83 2.18 -10.45
C SER A 534 24.07 2.10 -11.96
N PRO A 535 25.27 2.51 -12.41
CA PRO A 535 25.83 2.03 -13.68
C PRO A 535 25.96 0.50 -13.67
N SER A 536 26.04 -0.12 -14.85
CA SER A 536 26.08 -1.58 -15.03
C SER A 536 27.30 -2.29 -14.41
N TRP A 537 28.34 -1.56 -14.03
CA TRP A 537 29.57 -2.12 -13.45
C TRP A 537 29.55 -2.16 -11.91
N TYR A 538 28.62 -1.44 -11.28
CA TYR A 538 28.60 -1.27 -9.84
C TYR A 538 27.79 -2.38 -9.19
N ASN A 539 28.45 -3.19 -8.36
CA ASN A 539 27.81 -4.29 -7.63
C ASN A 539 27.91 -4.05 -6.12
N SER A 540 26.76 -3.86 -5.47
CA SER A 540 26.70 -3.60 -4.03
C SER A 540 27.24 -4.74 -3.14
N ASN A 541 27.49 -5.94 -3.66
CA ASN A 541 28.16 -6.97 -2.87
C ASN A 541 29.64 -6.61 -2.56
N ASN A 542 30.20 -5.64 -3.28
CA ASN A 542 31.53 -5.10 -3.02
C ASN A 542 31.56 -4.03 -1.90
N ILE A 543 30.43 -3.70 -1.28
CA ILE A 543 30.32 -2.75 -0.15
C ILE A 543 29.79 -3.38 1.14
N THR A 544 29.51 -4.70 1.14
CA THR A 544 28.95 -5.41 2.30
C THR A 544 29.76 -5.16 3.57
N ASP A 545 29.05 -4.75 4.63
CA ASP A 545 29.54 -4.41 5.97
C ASP A 545 30.48 -3.19 6.00
N ARG A 546 30.37 -2.29 5.02
CA ARG A 546 31.23 -1.10 4.86
C ARG A 546 30.46 0.13 4.38
N VAL A 547 29.19 0.23 4.76
CA VAL A 547 28.28 1.34 4.45
C VAL A 547 28.04 2.14 5.73
N VAL A 548 28.12 3.46 5.64
CA VAL A 548 27.92 4.41 6.74
C VAL A 548 27.10 5.61 6.27
N VAL A 549 26.56 6.35 7.22
CA VAL A 549 25.67 7.50 7.03
C VAL A 549 26.17 8.69 7.82
N GLY A 550 25.95 9.90 7.33
CA GLY A 550 26.29 11.13 8.04
C GLY A 550 26.31 12.34 7.11
N ASP A 551 26.45 13.53 7.67
CA ASP A 551 26.53 14.78 6.92
C ASP A 551 27.94 14.98 6.34
N PHE A 552 28.25 14.24 5.28
CA PHE A 552 29.58 14.28 4.65
C PHE A 552 29.80 15.54 3.83
N ASP A 553 28.75 16.20 3.35
CA ASP A 553 28.86 17.39 2.51
C ASP A 553 28.69 18.74 3.25
N ASN A 554 28.14 18.71 4.47
CA ASN A 554 27.79 19.84 5.34
C ASN A 554 26.87 20.83 4.67
N ASP A 555 25.82 20.31 4.07
CA ASP A 555 24.64 21.12 3.81
C ASP A 555 23.81 21.33 5.09
N GLY A 556 23.98 20.48 6.13
CA GLY A 556 23.29 20.60 7.42
C GLY A 556 21.79 20.35 7.32
N TYR A 557 21.37 19.68 6.26
CA TYR A 557 19.98 19.50 5.86
C TYR A 557 19.66 18.02 5.71
N GLU A 558 20.37 17.31 4.85
CA GLU A 558 20.09 15.92 4.54
C GLU A 558 21.30 15.01 4.84
N ASP A 559 21.07 13.83 5.41
CA ASP A 559 22.14 12.86 5.62
C ASP A 559 22.63 12.25 4.28
N ASP A 560 23.93 12.03 4.18
CA ASP A 560 24.57 11.39 3.04
C ASP A 560 24.92 9.93 3.35
N ILE A 561 25.17 9.15 2.29
CA ILE A 561 25.66 7.77 2.43
C ILE A 561 27.07 7.67 1.87
N ALA A 562 27.96 6.96 2.56
CA ALA A 562 29.29 6.62 2.07
C ALA A 562 29.58 5.11 2.18
N ALA A 563 30.35 4.58 1.22
CA ALA A 563 30.71 3.16 1.25
C ALA A 563 32.09 2.85 0.64
N PHE A 564 32.83 1.94 1.30
CA PHE A 564 34.07 1.39 0.74
C PHE A 564 33.76 0.31 -0.29
N TYR A 565 34.02 0.63 -1.55
CA TYR A 565 33.86 -0.27 -2.68
C TYR A 565 35.18 -0.92 -3.05
N LYS A 566 35.15 -2.26 -3.05
CA LYS A 566 36.25 -3.10 -3.53
C LYS A 566 36.30 -3.11 -5.05
N THR A 567 37.32 -2.50 -5.66
CA THR A 567 37.60 -2.62 -7.10
C THR A 567 38.63 -3.72 -7.41
N GLY A 568 39.46 -4.05 -6.44
CA GLY A 568 40.49 -5.10 -6.50
C GLY A 568 40.97 -5.47 -5.10
N THR A 569 41.92 -6.40 -4.96
CA THR A 569 42.39 -6.85 -3.64
C THR A 569 43.01 -5.72 -2.80
N TYR A 570 43.71 -4.78 -3.43
CA TYR A 570 44.30 -3.62 -2.75
C TYR A 570 43.80 -2.30 -3.35
N GLU A 571 42.71 -2.35 -4.11
CA GLU A 571 42.16 -1.19 -4.78
C GLU A 571 40.80 -0.91 -4.16
N THR A 572 40.71 0.26 -3.53
CA THR A 572 39.55 0.67 -2.75
C THR A 572 39.15 2.07 -3.16
N THR A 573 37.86 2.27 -3.36
CA THR A 573 37.25 3.60 -3.56
C THR A 573 36.19 3.82 -2.50
N ILE A 574 36.17 4.99 -1.87
CA ILE A 574 35.04 5.43 -1.04
C ILE A 574 34.11 6.26 -1.93
N HIS A 575 32.95 5.70 -2.22
CA HIS A 575 31.89 6.42 -2.91
C HIS A 575 30.98 7.12 -1.93
N VAL A 576 30.43 8.26 -2.35
CA VAL A 576 29.46 9.06 -1.59
C VAL A 576 28.23 9.30 -2.47
N TRP A 577 27.06 9.17 -1.87
CA TRP A 577 25.76 9.50 -2.44
C TRP A 577 25.15 10.57 -1.58
N LYS A 578 25.04 11.76 -2.15
CA LYS A 578 24.58 12.93 -1.42
C LYS A 578 23.08 13.05 -1.53
N SER A 579 22.37 13.24 -0.44
CA SER A 579 20.92 13.40 -0.56
C SER A 579 20.56 14.79 -1.08
N ASN A 580 19.30 14.98 -1.49
CA ASN A 580 18.74 16.28 -1.85
C ASN A 580 17.25 16.41 -1.49
N GLY A 581 16.77 15.54 -0.60
CA GLY A 581 15.37 15.51 -0.17
C GLY A 581 14.47 14.55 -0.95
N GLY A 582 14.95 13.95 -2.05
CA GLY A 582 14.14 13.03 -2.87
C GLY A 582 14.90 12.06 -3.76
N GLU A 583 16.21 12.21 -3.92
CA GLU A 583 17.09 11.27 -4.60
C GLU A 583 18.51 11.33 -4.03
N PHE A 584 19.32 10.33 -4.37
CA PHE A 584 20.73 10.27 -4.01
C PHE A 584 21.62 10.64 -5.20
N LEU A 585 22.29 11.79 -5.10
CA LEU A 585 23.24 12.31 -6.07
C LEU A 585 24.61 11.62 -5.91
N TYR A 586 24.90 10.69 -6.80
CA TYR A 586 26.17 9.96 -6.81
C TYR A 586 27.36 10.86 -7.18
N ALA A 587 28.36 10.91 -6.29
CA ALA A 587 29.57 11.74 -6.47
C ALA A 587 30.48 11.30 -7.64
N GLY A 588 30.20 10.17 -8.27
CA GLY A 588 30.90 9.67 -9.46
C GLY A 588 31.86 8.51 -9.19
N SER A 589 32.37 7.94 -10.29
CA SER A 589 33.16 6.70 -10.27
C SER A 589 34.53 6.83 -9.62
N ASN A 590 35.07 8.04 -9.49
CA ASN A 590 36.34 8.26 -8.78
C ASN A 590 36.17 8.29 -7.26
N GLY A 591 34.92 8.35 -6.77
CA GLY A 591 34.60 8.52 -5.36
C GLY A 591 35.16 9.81 -4.78
N TRP A 592 35.05 9.95 -3.46
CA TRP A 592 35.67 11.03 -2.69
C TRP A 592 37.08 10.69 -2.23
N TRP A 593 37.43 9.41 -2.30
CA TRP A 593 38.77 8.90 -2.08
C TRP A 593 38.97 7.60 -2.85
N ASN A 594 40.13 7.40 -3.45
CA ASN A 594 40.52 6.14 -4.08
C ASN A 594 42.03 5.91 -3.92
N THR A 595 42.44 4.64 -3.92
CA THR A 595 43.86 4.28 -3.85
C THR A 595 44.14 2.87 -4.35
N ASN A 596 45.39 2.65 -4.75
CA ASN A 596 45.99 1.34 -5.02
C ASN A 596 47.01 1.05 -3.91
N GLY A 597 46.55 0.40 -2.83
CA GLY A 597 47.35 0.06 -1.65
C GLY A 597 46.53 -0.18 -0.38
N TYR A 598 45.20 -0.25 -0.47
CA TYR A 598 44.30 -0.42 0.66
C TYR A 598 43.33 -1.56 0.38
N ASP A 599 43.28 -2.56 1.26
CA ASP A 599 42.36 -3.69 1.15
C ASP A 599 41.11 -3.43 1.99
N SER A 600 39.98 -3.15 1.33
CA SER A 600 38.70 -2.92 2.01
C SER A 600 38.18 -4.15 2.77
N ASP A 601 38.60 -5.38 2.43
CA ASP A 601 38.17 -6.57 3.18
C ASP A 601 38.77 -6.59 4.59
N LYS A 602 39.86 -5.84 4.82
CA LYS A 602 40.46 -5.68 6.15
C LYS A 602 39.69 -4.76 7.07
N VAL A 603 38.61 -4.11 6.62
CA VAL A 603 37.74 -3.26 7.46
C VAL A 603 36.28 -3.72 7.56
N SER A 604 35.88 -4.78 6.85
CA SER A 604 34.49 -5.27 6.87
C SER A 604 33.94 -5.48 8.28
N GLY A 605 32.76 -4.92 8.55
CA GLY A 605 32.06 -5.01 9.83
C GLY A 605 32.65 -4.14 10.93
N ARG A 606 33.52 -3.18 10.59
CA ARG A 606 34.27 -2.35 11.54
C ARG A 606 34.45 -0.90 11.05
N VAL A 607 33.50 -0.42 10.24
CA VAL A 607 33.46 0.94 9.69
C VAL A 607 32.34 1.70 10.41
N VAL A 608 32.62 2.93 10.82
CA VAL A 608 31.70 3.84 11.50
C VAL A 608 31.91 5.28 11.01
N SER A 609 30.91 6.13 11.22
CA SER A 609 30.95 7.57 10.91
C SER A 609 30.63 8.41 12.14
N GLY A 610 31.04 9.67 12.13
CA GLY A 610 30.79 10.62 13.22
C GLY A 610 31.74 11.83 13.18
N ASP A 611 31.43 12.89 13.92
CA ASP A 611 32.31 14.06 14.13
C ASP A 611 33.41 13.71 15.14
N PHE A 612 34.40 12.93 14.67
CA PHE A 612 35.47 12.43 15.51
C PHE A 612 36.49 13.50 15.95
N ASP A 613 36.53 14.67 15.31
CA ASP A 613 37.48 15.72 15.70
C ASP A 613 36.87 17.06 16.10
N GLY A 614 35.55 17.10 16.23
CA GLY A 614 34.81 18.24 16.76
C GLY A 614 34.97 19.47 15.89
N ASP A 615 35.13 19.27 14.58
CA ASP A 615 35.39 20.38 13.66
C ASP A 615 34.11 21.12 13.29
N THR A 616 32.96 20.73 13.85
CA THR A 616 31.63 21.36 13.66
C THR A 616 31.15 21.33 12.20
N PHE A 617 31.89 20.63 11.33
CA PHE A 617 31.80 20.81 9.89
C PHE A 617 31.47 19.55 9.11
N LYS A 618 31.42 18.34 9.67
CA LYS A 618 31.11 17.11 8.93
C LYS A 618 31.21 15.87 9.79
N ASP A 619 30.48 14.84 9.39
CA ASP A 619 30.86 13.48 9.75
C ASP A 619 32.14 13.03 9.02
N ASP A 620 33.03 12.42 9.78
CA ASP A 620 34.20 11.72 9.30
C ASP A 620 33.90 10.22 9.17
N ILE A 621 34.81 9.47 8.55
CA ILE A 621 34.73 8.01 8.51
C ILE A 621 35.93 7.41 9.26
N ALA A 622 35.69 6.44 10.13
CA ALA A 622 36.72 5.68 10.81
C ALA A 622 36.56 4.17 10.60
N ALA A 623 37.68 3.44 10.58
CA ALA A 623 37.66 1.99 10.44
C ALA A 623 38.81 1.30 11.14
N PHE A 624 38.54 0.15 11.78
CA PHE A 624 39.59 -0.76 12.26
C PHE A 624 40.10 -1.62 11.11
N TYR A 625 41.36 -1.40 10.75
CA TYR A 625 42.06 -2.19 9.75
C TYR A 625 42.79 -3.37 10.40
N ASP A 626 42.47 -4.59 9.95
CA ASP A 626 43.18 -5.81 10.36
C ASP A 626 44.54 -5.95 9.65
N ASN A 627 45.62 -5.66 10.38
CA ASN A 627 46.99 -5.85 9.91
C ASN A 627 47.49 -7.31 10.03
N GLY A 628 46.64 -8.22 10.51
CA GLY A 628 46.99 -9.60 10.80
C GLY A 628 47.80 -9.76 12.09
N ASN A 629 48.03 -11.02 12.48
CA ASN A 629 48.80 -11.39 13.69
C ASN A 629 48.31 -10.71 14.98
N GLY A 630 47.00 -10.45 15.10
CA GLY A 630 46.42 -9.79 16.27
C GLY A 630 46.80 -8.32 16.42
N ASN A 631 47.11 -7.64 15.32
CA ASN A 631 47.33 -6.20 15.28
C ASN A 631 46.24 -5.50 14.46
N SER A 632 45.82 -4.32 14.93
CA SER A 632 44.83 -3.49 14.26
C SER A 632 45.18 -2.02 14.37
N VAL A 633 44.72 -1.21 13.40
CA VAL A 633 44.93 0.24 13.38
C VAL A 633 43.59 0.91 13.10
N ILE A 634 43.29 2.01 13.79
CA ILE A 634 42.13 2.85 13.43
C ILE A 634 42.60 3.86 12.38
N HIS A 635 42.07 3.74 11.18
CA HIS A 635 42.22 4.71 10.12
C HIS A 635 41.05 5.69 10.11
N VAL A 636 41.33 6.95 9.76
CA VAL A 636 40.32 8.02 9.64
C VAL A 636 40.44 8.71 8.29
N TRP A 637 39.29 8.96 7.67
CA TRP A 637 39.11 9.76 6.46
C TRP A 637 38.31 10.98 6.83
N LYS A 638 39.02 12.11 6.85
CA LYS A 638 38.42 13.39 7.21
C LYS A 638 37.61 13.97 6.06
N SER A 639 36.35 14.31 6.27
CA SER A 639 35.59 15.02 5.23
C SER A 639 35.95 16.50 5.19
N ASN A 640 35.84 17.09 4.00
CA ASN A 640 35.84 18.55 3.82
C ASN A 640 34.61 19.06 3.05
N GLY A 641 33.66 18.18 2.74
CA GLY A 641 32.40 18.51 2.07
C GLY A 641 32.38 18.19 0.58
N SER A 642 33.51 17.75 0.05
CA SER A 642 33.64 17.41 -1.37
C SER A 642 34.64 16.29 -1.63
N SER A 643 35.38 15.86 -0.60
CA SER A 643 36.42 14.84 -0.68
C SER A 643 36.76 14.32 0.72
N LEU A 644 37.41 13.17 0.77
CA LEU A 644 37.87 12.52 2.00
C LEU A 644 39.41 12.50 2.06
N SER A 645 39.96 13.02 3.16
CA SER A 645 41.41 13.08 3.41
C SER A 645 41.86 11.94 4.33
N TYR A 646 42.43 10.88 3.74
CA TYR A 646 43.05 9.78 4.48
C TYR A 646 44.32 10.22 5.22
N LYS A 647 44.41 9.89 6.52
CA LYS A 647 45.51 10.33 7.40
C LYS A 647 46.76 9.44 7.37
N GLY A 648 46.79 8.44 6.49
CA GLY A 648 47.95 7.57 6.25
C GLY A 648 47.96 6.30 7.10
N SER A 649 48.88 5.40 6.80
CA SER A 649 48.95 4.03 7.37
C SER A 649 49.32 3.96 8.85
N GLY A 650 49.74 5.09 9.45
CA GLY A 650 49.94 5.18 10.89
C GLY A 650 48.62 5.17 11.66
N GLY A 651 47.53 5.61 11.02
CA GLY A 651 46.21 5.76 11.63
C GLY A 651 46.17 6.79 12.77
N TRP A 652 45.00 6.92 13.37
CA TRP A 652 44.78 7.70 14.59
C TRP A 652 44.96 6.87 15.85
N TRP A 653 45.03 5.55 15.72
CA TRP A 653 45.41 4.66 16.80
C TRP A 653 46.11 3.42 16.28
N ASN A 654 47.28 3.11 16.86
CA ASN A 654 48.08 1.94 16.52
C ASN A 654 48.74 1.39 17.80
N PRO A 655 48.26 0.24 18.33
CA PRO A 655 48.85 -0.40 19.50
C PRO A 655 50.16 -1.13 19.18
N ASN A 656 50.56 -1.20 17.91
CA ASN A 656 51.65 -2.00 17.33
C ASN A 656 51.45 -3.53 17.41
N SER A 657 50.79 -4.03 18.45
CA SER A 657 50.32 -5.42 18.57
C SER A 657 49.33 -5.57 19.74
N GLY A 658 48.65 -6.72 19.84
CA GLY A 658 47.88 -7.09 21.02
C GLY A 658 46.42 -6.64 21.02
N TYR A 659 45.91 -6.18 19.87
CA TYR A 659 44.49 -5.89 19.68
C TYR A 659 44.03 -6.48 18.34
N ASP A 660 43.35 -7.61 18.42
CA ASP A 660 42.88 -8.35 17.25
C ASP A 660 41.52 -7.79 16.78
N ALA A 661 41.49 -7.21 15.58
CA ALA A 661 40.27 -6.67 15.00
C ALA A 661 39.20 -7.74 14.76
N ASN A 662 39.54 -9.02 14.69
CA ASN A 662 38.55 -10.08 14.54
C ASN A 662 37.68 -10.26 15.80
N GLN A 663 38.17 -9.83 16.97
CA GLN A 663 37.42 -9.90 18.23
C GLN A 663 36.34 -8.82 18.35
N ILE A 664 36.22 -7.90 17.38
CA ILE A 664 35.22 -6.81 17.37
C ILE A 664 34.35 -6.78 16.11
N THR A 665 34.60 -7.65 15.12
CA THR A 665 33.88 -7.64 13.84
C THR A 665 32.36 -7.71 14.05
N GLY A 666 31.64 -6.78 13.42
CA GLY A 666 30.17 -6.66 13.49
C GLY A 666 29.64 -6.09 14.80
N ARG A 667 30.50 -5.48 15.64
CA ARG A 667 30.17 -5.00 17.00
C ARG A 667 30.83 -3.66 17.33
N VAL A 668 31.04 -2.83 16.32
CA VAL A 668 31.64 -1.49 16.42
C VAL A 668 30.55 -0.46 16.13
N VAL A 669 30.47 0.57 16.97
CA VAL A 669 29.52 1.68 16.87
C VAL A 669 30.21 3.01 17.22
N SER A 670 29.59 4.13 16.90
CA SER A 670 30.07 5.48 17.22
C SER A 670 28.95 6.36 17.77
N GLY A 671 29.31 7.40 18.53
CA GLY A 671 28.38 8.39 19.06
C GLY A 671 29.00 9.22 20.18
N ASP A 672 28.31 10.29 20.59
CA ASP A 672 28.70 11.18 21.68
C ASP A 672 28.31 10.56 23.04
N PHE A 673 29.05 9.51 23.42
CA PHE A 673 28.73 8.74 24.61
C PHE A 673 28.93 9.54 25.90
N ASP A 674 29.90 10.46 25.95
CA ASP A 674 30.18 11.23 27.16
C ASP A 674 29.58 12.66 27.19
N GLY A 675 28.98 13.11 26.09
CA GLY A 675 28.22 14.36 25.96
C GLY A 675 29.13 15.57 25.78
N ASN A 676 30.22 15.43 25.03
CA ASN A 676 31.19 16.49 24.77
C ASN A 676 31.05 17.12 23.37
N ASN A 677 30.09 16.66 22.56
CA ASN A 677 29.84 17.01 21.15
C ASN A 677 30.96 16.56 20.19
N THR A 678 31.72 15.53 20.53
CA THR A 678 32.63 14.83 19.62
C THR A 678 32.37 13.34 19.74
N ASP A 679 32.31 12.66 18.61
CA ASP A 679 31.97 11.26 18.62
C ASP A 679 33.12 10.40 19.11
N GLU A 680 32.76 9.40 19.89
CA GLU A 680 33.64 8.32 20.31
C GLU A 680 33.38 7.06 19.50
N ILE A 681 34.38 6.18 19.41
CA ILE A 681 34.19 4.83 18.86
C ILE A 681 34.10 3.84 20.02
N ALA A 682 33.10 2.96 20.02
CA ALA A 682 32.96 1.87 20.98
C ALA A 682 32.94 0.51 20.28
N ALA A 683 33.52 -0.51 20.91
CA ALA A 683 33.52 -1.87 20.38
C ALA A 683 33.39 -2.92 21.48
N PHE A 684 32.52 -3.90 21.27
CA PHE A 684 32.49 -5.11 22.09
C PHE A 684 33.60 -6.06 21.67
N TYR A 685 34.58 -6.22 22.54
CA TYR A 685 35.70 -7.14 22.35
C TYR A 685 35.37 -8.51 22.95
N ASP A 686 35.44 -9.56 22.13
CA ASP A 686 35.33 -10.94 22.58
C ASP A 686 36.66 -11.40 23.23
N ASN A 687 36.65 -11.61 24.54
CA ASN A 687 37.79 -12.16 25.28
C ASN A 687 37.80 -13.70 25.30
N GLY A 688 36.86 -14.33 24.59
CA GLY A 688 36.62 -15.77 24.61
C GLY A 688 35.89 -16.24 25.88
N ASN A 689 35.48 -17.51 25.86
CA ASN A 689 34.78 -18.17 26.98
C ASN A 689 33.53 -17.43 27.49
N GLY A 690 32.81 -16.71 26.60
CA GLY A 690 31.62 -15.96 26.97
C GLY A 690 31.90 -14.73 27.85
N ASN A 691 33.09 -14.14 27.71
CA ASN A 691 33.46 -12.88 28.34
C ASN A 691 33.64 -11.79 27.29
N SER A 692 33.13 -10.59 27.56
CA SER A 692 33.26 -9.44 26.65
C SER A 692 33.48 -8.16 27.41
N VAL A 693 34.13 -7.19 26.76
CA VAL A 693 34.42 -5.85 27.32
C VAL A 693 34.05 -4.81 26.27
N ILE A 694 33.46 -3.69 26.69
CA ILE A 694 33.28 -2.53 25.79
C ILE A 694 34.53 -1.65 25.90
N HIS A 695 35.28 -1.57 24.82
CA HIS A 695 36.42 -0.68 24.67
C HIS A 695 35.99 0.60 23.96
N VAL A 696 36.58 1.75 24.34
CA VAL A 696 36.24 3.07 23.79
C VAL A 696 37.50 3.82 23.38
N TRP A 697 37.43 4.49 22.23
CA TRP A 697 38.49 5.35 21.71
C TRP A 697 38.00 6.78 21.64
N LYS A 698 38.77 7.67 22.28
CA LYS A 698 38.46 9.08 22.41
C LYS A 698 39.43 9.95 21.68
N TYR A 699 38.93 10.93 20.93
CA TYR A 699 39.79 11.93 20.34
C TYR A 699 40.45 12.80 21.41
N ASN A 700 41.73 13.13 21.23
CA ASN A 700 42.51 13.92 22.18
C ASN A 700 43.03 15.25 21.59
N GLY A 701 42.48 15.69 20.46
CA GLY A 701 42.96 16.86 19.72
C GLY A 701 43.97 16.53 18.60
N SER A 702 44.32 15.25 18.41
CA SER A 702 45.16 14.84 17.28
C SER A 702 44.96 13.39 16.84
N ASN A 703 44.72 12.49 17.79
CA ASN A 703 44.65 11.05 17.61
C ASN A 703 43.63 10.46 18.57
N PHE A 704 43.32 9.19 18.40
CA PHE A 704 42.49 8.43 19.32
C PHE A 704 43.32 7.89 20.50
N THR A 705 42.73 7.95 21.68
CA THR A 705 43.24 7.36 22.91
C THR A 705 42.39 6.17 23.31
N TYR A 706 43.03 5.03 23.57
CA TYR A 706 42.35 3.84 24.05
C TYR A 706 41.98 3.99 25.53
N SER A 707 40.75 4.46 25.77
CA SER A 707 40.28 4.92 27.06
C SER A 707 40.08 3.75 28.03
N ASN A 708 40.66 3.86 29.23
CA ASN A 708 40.75 2.80 30.25
C ASN A 708 41.46 1.50 29.81
N GLY A 709 42.11 1.48 28.64
CA GLY A 709 42.84 0.32 28.13
C GLY A 709 42.00 -0.97 28.14
N SER A 710 42.62 -2.10 28.47
CA SER A 710 41.95 -3.41 28.52
C SER A 710 40.87 -3.55 29.59
N ASN A 711 40.74 -2.58 30.51
CA ASN A 711 39.62 -2.57 31.46
C ASN A 711 38.33 -2.08 30.79
N GLY A 712 38.45 -1.31 29.70
CA GLY A 712 37.34 -0.76 28.96
C GLY A 712 36.45 0.19 29.76
N TRP A 713 35.36 0.58 29.14
CA TRP A 713 34.27 1.34 29.76
C TRP A 713 33.24 0.45 30.41
N TRP A 714 33.18 -0.83 30.04
CA TRP A 714 32.38 -1.83 30.72
C TRP A 714 33.04 -3.21 30.66
N ASN A 715 33.15 -3.85 31.82
CA ASN A 715 33.74 -5.18 31.97
C ASN A 715 32.97 -5.97 33.04
N PRO A 716 32.13 -6.96 32.64
CA PRO A 716 31.38 -7.81 33.57
C PRO A 716 32.27 -8.90 34.22
N ASN A 717 33.54 -9.01 33.84
CA ASN A 717 34.49 -10.09 34.14
C ASN A 717 34.14 -11.47 33.56
N SER A 718 32.85 -11.81 33.42
CA SER A 718 32.34 -13.01 32.72
C SER A 718 30.83 -12.92 32.53
N GLY A 719 30.26 -13.77 31.66
CA GLY A 719 28.81 -14.00 31.60
C GLY A 719 28.08 -13.17 30.55
N TYR A 720 28.80 -12.55 29.62
CA TYR A 720 28.23 -11.89 28.46
C TYR A 720 29.02 -12.28 27.21
N ASP A 721 28.43 -13.12 26.37
CA ASP A 721 29.04 -13.59 25.13
C ASP A 721 28.80 -12.60 23.99
N ALA A 722 29.84 -11.89 23.58
CA ALA A 722 29.74 -10.94 22.48
C ALA A 722 29.37 -11.60 21.14
N ASN A 723 29.52 -12.92 20.98
CA ASN A 723 29.12 -13.57 19.74
C ASN A 723 27.60 -13.56 19.55
N GLN A 724 26.83 -13.50 20.65
CA GLN A 724 25.37 -13.45 20.62
C GLN A 724 24.81 -12.08 20.19
N ILE A 725 25.63 -11.07 19.95
CA ILE A 725 25.19 -9.74 19.46
C ILE A 725 25.80 -9.36 18.10
N THR A 726 26.58 -10.26 17.49
CA THR A 726 27.32 -9.96 16.25
C THR A 726 26.37 -9.54 15.12
N GLY A 727 26.66 -8.37 14.52
CA GLY A 727 25.87 -7.75 13.46
C GLY A 727 24.54 -7.18 13.94
N ARG A 728 24.37 -6.94 15.26
CA ARG A 728 23.11 -6.48 15.87
C ARG A 728 23.33 -5.47 17.00
N VAL A 729 24.31 -4.57 16.82
CA VAL A 729 24.67 -3.51 17.77
C VAL A 729 24.44 -2.18 17.07
N VAL A 730 23.78 -1.25 17.77
CA VAL A 730 23.50 0.11 17.32
C VAL A 730 23.78 1.10 18.46
N SER A 731 23.98 2.35 18.13
CA SER A 731 24.14 3.45 19.08
C SER A 731 23.23 4.61 18.69
N GLY A 732 22.91 5.44 19.67
CA GLY A 732 22.03 6.59 19.48
C GLY A 732 21.42 7.08 20.77
N ASN A 733 20.64 8.15 20.68
CA ASN A 733 19.99 8.79 21.83
C ASN A 733 18.64 8.13 22.13
N PHE A 734 18.65 6.95 22.75
CA PHE A 734 17.43 6.15 22.96
C PHE A 734 16.56 6.61 24.14
N TYR A 735 16.94 7.65 24.88
CA TYR A 735 16.06 8.24 25.90
C TYR A 735 16.41 9.69 26.23
N ASN A 736 15.38 10.50 26.46
CA ASN A 736 15.54 11.95 26.57
C ASN A 736 16.25 12.36 27.86
N HIS A 737 17.50 12.78 27.73
CA HIS A 737 18.26 13.44 28.78
C HIS A 737 18.44 14.93 28.52
N SER A 738 18.72 15.66 29.59
CA SER A 738 19.19 17.06 29.51
C SER A 738 20.57 17.24 28.86
N HIS A 739 21.23 16.19 28.36
CA HIS A 739 22.66 16.18 28.01
C HIS A 739 23.00 15.60 26.63
N ASN A 740 22.02 15.25 25.78
CA ASN A 740 22.22 14.72 24.42
C ASN A 740 23.37 13.70 24.32
N ARG A 741 23.31 12.62 25.11
CA ARG A 741 24.31 11.55 25.05
C ARG A 741 23.76 10.39 24.27
N ASP A 742 24.67 9.72 23.56
CA ASP A 742 24.34 8.46 22.93
C ASP A 742 24.54 7.30 23.91
N GLU A 743 23.79 6.24 23.65
CA GLU A 743 23.91 4.96 24.30
C GLU A 743 24.14 3.84 23.31
N ILE A 744 24.33 2.64 23.82
CA ILE A 744 24.50 1.45 23.01
C ILE A 744 23.36 0.47 23.29
N ALA A 745 22.74 -0.02 22.23
CA ALA A 745 21.75 -1.11 22.29
C ALA A 745 22.25 -2.32 21.49
N ALA A 746 22.02 -3.52 22.02
CA ALA A 746 22.40 -4.75 21.33
C ALA A 746 21.32 -5.82 21.44
N PHE A 747 20.98 -6.44 20.30
CA PHE A 747 20.08 -7.59 20.27
C PHE A 747 20.85 -8.86 20.56
N TYR A 748 20.62 -9.40 21.74
CA TYR A 748 21.20 -10.63 22.22
C TYR A 748 20.35 -11.82 21.82
N ASP A 749 20.98 -12.78 21.16
CA ASP A 749 20.38 -14.06 20.81
C ASP A 749 20.56 -15.06 21.95
N ASN A 750 19.45 -15.43 22.59
CA ASN A 750 19.47 -16.44 23.66
C ASN A 750 19.38 -17.88 23.12
N GLY A 751 19.27 -18.05 21.79
CA GLY A 751 18.89 -19.31 21.16
C GLY A 751 17.40 -19.65 21.35
N ASN A 752 16.95 -20.74 20.72
CA ASN A 752 15.57 -21.24 20.80
C ASN A 752 14.49 -20.18 20.52
N SER A 753 14.75 -19.28 19.55
CA SER A 753 13.84 -18.18 19.19
C SER A 753 13.55 -17.22 20.36
N SER A 754 14.50 -17.04 21.27
CA SER A 754 14.45 -16.06 22.34
C SER A 754 15.46 -14.94 22.08
N GLY A 755 15.05 -13.70 22.32
CA GLY A 755 15.86 -12.52 22.04
C GLY A 755 15.62 -11.41 23.06
N ASN A 756 16.68 -10.67 23.37
CA ASN A 756 16.66 -9.53 24.28
C ASN A 756 17.31 -8.30 23.64
N ILE A 757 16.84 -7.11 23.99
CA ILE A 757 17.56 -5.85 23.74
C ILE A 757 18.26 -5.46 25.03
N HIS A 758 19.58 -5.56 25.03
CA HIS A 758 20.46 -5.11 26.11
C HIS A 758 20.92 -3.68 25.88
N PHE A 759 21.15 -2.93 26.95
CA PHE A 759 21.34 -1.49 26.89
C PHE A 759 22.48 -1.02 27.80
N TRP A 760 23.30 -0.08 27.33
CA TRP A 760 24.45 0.46 28.06
C TRP A 760 24.46 1.97 28.07
N LYS A 761 24.47 2.54 29.28
CA LYS A 761 24.40 3.98 29.55
C LYS A 761 25.69 4.51 30.11
N PHE A 762 26.13 5.68 29.67
CA PHE A 762 27.30 6.31 30.24
C PHE A 762 27.02 6.92 31.63
N ASN A 763 27.80 6.54 32.64
CA ASN A 763 27.68 7.02 34.02
C ASN A 763 28.96 7.72 34.52
N GLY A 764 29.48 8.68 33.76
CA GLY A 764 30.53 9.60 34.22
C GLY A 764 31.95 9.03 34.27
N GLY A 765 32.17 7.81 33.76
CA GLY A 765 33.49 7.18 33.65
C GLY A 765 33.52 5.84 32.91
N GLY A 766 32.37 5.39 32.41
CA GLY A 766 32.19 4.13 31.69
C GLY A 766 30.70 3.82 31.55
N PHE A 767 30.41 2.69 30.91
CA PHE A 767 29.04 2.23 30.68
C PHE A 767 28.52 1.38 31.84
N SER A 768 27.25 1.59 32.20
CA SER A 768 26.48 0.67 33.04
C SER A 768 25.55 -0.19 32.19
N TYR A 769 25.56 -1.50 32.43
CA TYR A 769 24.64 -2.45 31.80
C TYR A 769 23.27 -2.36 32.48
N ASP A 770 22.34 -1.65 31.83
CA ASP A 770 21.04 -1.32 32.40
C ASP A 770 20.07 -2.51 32.34
N LYS A 771 19.31 -2.72 33.42
CA LYS A 771 18.41 -3.88 33.65
C LYS A 771 19.05 -5.28 33.51
N GLY A 772 20.36 -5.38 33.29
CA GLY A 772 21.07 -6.64 33.17
C GLY A 772 20.48 -7.56 32.09
N SER A 773 20.51 -8.87 32.33
CA SER A 773 20.00 -9.88 31.37
C SER A 773 18.51 -9.80 31.09
N SER A 774 17.73 -9.00 31.82
CA SER A 774 16.32 -8.75 31.48
C SER A 774 16.17 -7.79 30.29
N GLY A 775 17.18 -6.94 30.06
CA GLY A 775 17.16 -5.96 28.99
C GLY A 775 16.04 -4.92 29.09
N TRP A 776 15.98 -4.05 28.08
CA TRP A 776 14.89 -3.12 27.84
C TRP A 776 13.73 -3.74 27.07
N TRP A 777 13.99 -4.89 26.45
CA TRP A 777 13.00 -5.74 25.83
C TRP A 777 13.47 -7.19 25.90
N ASN A 778 12.55 -8.13 26.09
CA ASN A 778 12.82 -9.56 26.04
C ASN A 778 11.59 -10.32 25.54
N THR A 779 11.82 -11.43 24.86
CA THR A 779 10.75 -12.33 24.42
C THR A 779 11.28 -13.75 24.21
N THR A 780 10.37 -14.73 24.25
CA THR A 780 10.64 -16.14 23.94
C THR A 780 10.14 -16.56 22.56
N SER A 781 9.68 -15.61 21.73
CA SER A 781 9.06 -15.89 20.42
C SER A 781 9.69 -15.14 19.25
N TYR A 782 10.88 -14.56 19.43
CA TYR A 782 11.59 -13.82 18.39
C TYR A 782 13.03 -14.30 18.24
N ASP A 783 13.37 -14.77 17.04
CA ASP A 783 14.73 -15.14 16.69
C ASP A 783 15.52 -13.91 16.22
N ALA A 784 16.40 -13.40 17.08
CA ALA A 784 17.24 -12.25 16.75
C ALA A 784 18.16 -12.50 15.55
N LYS A 785 18.45 -13.75 15.14
CA LYS A 785 19.29 -14.03 13.95
C LYS A 785 18.64 -13.56 12.66
N THR A 786 17.32 -13.41 12.67
CA THR A 786 16.56 -12.98 11.50
C THR A 786 16.85 -11.55 11.07
N ILE A 787 17.53 -10.72 11.88
CA ILE A 787 17.89 -9.33 11.56
C ILE A 787 19.40 -9.08 11.54
N THR A 788 20.24 -10.12 11.64
CA THR A 788 21.70 -9.97 11.67
C THR A 788 22.22 -9.26 10.41
N GLY A 789 22.97 -8.17 10.63
CA GLY A 789 23.51 -7.30 9.58
C GLY A 789 22.47 -6.40 8.91
N ARG A 790 21.27 -6.28 9.48
CA ARG A 790 20.12 -5.56 8.89
C ARG A 790 19.36 -4.77 9.93
N ILE A 791 20.10 -4.14 10.85
CA ILE A 791 19.56 -3.34 11.94
C ILE A 791 20.11 -1.92 11.82
N THR A 792 19.31 -0.93 12.23
CA THR A 792 19.70 0.47 12.31
C THR A 792 18.88 1.16 13.41
N SER A 793 19.33 2.32 13.88
CA SER A 793 18.61 3.16 14.85
C SER A 793 18.37 4.56 14.32
N GLY A 794 17.28 5.17 14.76
CA GLY A 794 16.89 6.51 14.35
C GLY A 794 15.56 6.91 14.97
N ASN A 795 15.28 8.20 15.05
CA ASN A 795 14.04 8.76 15.55
C ASN A 795 12.93 8.60 14.50
N PHE A 796 12.33 7.41 14.42
CA PHE A 796 11.31 7.11 13.41
C PHE A 796 9.93 7.65 13.82
N ASP A 797 9.62 7.78 15.11
CA ASP A 797 8.30 8.23 15.58
C ASP A 797 8.21 9.72 15.96
N ASN A 798 9.32 10.46 15.83
CA ASN A 798 9.47 11.87 16.22
C ASN A 798 9.16 12.14 17.70
N ASN A 799 9.47 11.20 18.58
CA ASN A 799 9.34 11.41 20.03
C ASN A 799 10.60 12.03 20.66
N GLY A 800 11.67 12.20 19.86
CA GLY A 800 12.94 12.81 20.23
C GLY A 800 13.93 11.86 20.91
N ALA A 801 13.57 10.60 21.08
CA ALA A 801 14.48 9.50 21.35
C ALA A 801 14.53 8.57 20.13
N GLU A 802 15.68 7.96 19.88
CA GLU A 802 15.83 7.02 18.77
C GLU A 802 15.12 5.70 19.05
N ASP A 803 14.67 5.09 17.97
CA ASP A 803 14.05 3.77 17.90
C ASP A 803 15.04 2.79 17.25
N ILE A 804 14.66 1.51 17.19
CA ILE A 804 15.46 0.49 16.48
C ILE A 804 14.60 -0.19 15.42
N VAL A 805 15.14 -0.35 14.21
CA VAL A 805 14.51 -1.11 13.14
C VAL A 805 15.41 -2.26 12.68
N GLY A 806 14.83 -3.45 12.59
CA GLY A 806 15.46 -4.65 12.04
C GLY A 806 14.71 -5.18 10.84
N LEU A 807 15.41 -5.46 9.73
CA LEU A 807 14.82 -6.03 8.51
C LEU A 807 15.06 -7.55 8.48
N SER A 808 13.95 -8.31 8.46
CA SER A 808 13.97 -9.77 8.53
C SER A 808 13.44 -10.40 7.25
N ARG A 809 13.99 -11.57 6.90
CA ARG A 809 13.47 -12.40 5.81
C ARG A 809 12.37 -13.29 6.34
N TYR A 810 11.18 -13.23 5.75
CA TYR A 810 10.07 -14.11 6.10
C TYR A 810 9.92 -15.28 5.12
N ASP A 811 10.07 -15.03 3.82
CA ASP A 811 10.16 -16.08 2.78
C ASP A 811 11.18 -15.71 1.68
N GLU A 812 11.19 -16.39 0.53
CA GLU A 812 12.16 -16.12 -0.55
C GLU A 812 12.04 -14.73 -1.19
N ASN A 813 10.90 -14.04 -1.02
CA ASN A 813 10.59 -12.78 -1.66
C ASN A 813 9.99 -11.73 -0.71
N ASP A 814 9.83 -12.04 0.58
CA ASP A 814 9.21 -11.16 1.58
C ASP A 814 10.21 -10.73 2.66
N THR A 815 10.38 -9.41 2.80
CA THR A 815 11.12 -8.78 3.89
C THR A 815 10.16 -8.00 4.77
N LYS A 816 10.29 -8.15 6.08
CA LYS A 816 9.52 -7.40 7.07
C LYS A 816 10.44 -6.47 7.85
N ALA A 817 9.95 -5.28 8.18
CA ALA A 817 10.58 -4.41 9.15
C ALA A 817 9.98 -4.68 10.53
N HIS A 818 10.84 -4.73 11.53
CA HIS A 818 10.50 -4.93 12.92
C HIS A 818 10.93 -3.68 13.65
N VAL A 819 10.00 -2.97 14.29
CA VAL A 819 10.26 -1.68 14.93
C VAL A 819 10.12 -1.81 16.44
N TRP A 820 11.13 -1.36 17.16
CA TRP A 820 11.15 -1.24 18.60
C TRP A 820 11.22 0.24 18.94
N VAL A 821 10.07 0.79 19.35
CA VAL A 821 9.93 2.20 19.65
C VAL A 821 10.43 2.47 21.06
N SER A 822 11.36 3.40 21.22
CA SER A 822 11.82 3.81 22.54
C SER A 822 10.76 4.68 23.19
N ASN A 823 10.57 4.51 24.50
CA ASN A 823 9.75 5.45 25.24
C ASN A 823 10.64 6.53 25.83
N SER A 824 10.54 7.75 25.29
CA SER A 824 11.39 8.88 25.69
C SER A 824 11.35 9.24 27.18
N ASN A 825 10.38 8.71 27.94
CA ASN A 825 10.27 8.93 29.39
C ASN A 825 10.56 7.68 30.24
N THR A 826 10.81 6.52 29.63
CA THR A 826 11.10 5.28 30.35
C THR A 826 12.36 4.61 29.80
N THR A 827 12.72 3.47 30.37
CA THR A 827 13.90 2.69 29.99
C THR A 827 13.47 1.36 29.38
N GLU A 828 12.55 1.43 28.42
CA GLU A 828 11.87 0.29 27.80
C GLU A 828 11.64 0.55 26.31
N PHE A 829 11.67 -0.53 25.53
CA PHE A 829 11.22 -0.51 24.14
C PHE A 829 9.87 -1.19 24.03
N ASP A 830 8.95 -0.54 23.33
CA ASP A 830 7.69 -1.13 22.92
C ASP A 830 7.86 -1.74 21.53
N PHE A 831 7.77 -3.07 21.44
CA PHE A 831 7.78 -3.75 20.16
C PHE A 831 6.43 -3.60 19.47
N THR A 832 6.41 -2.95 18.30
CA THR A 832 5.16 -2.67 17.58
C THR A 832 4.60 -3.87 16.82
N GLY A 833 5.37 -4.97 16.73
CA GLY A 833 4.98 -6.22 16.08
C GLY A 833 5.68 -6.46 14.74
N GLN A 834 5.31 -7.57 14.07
CA GLN A 834 5.58 -7.80 12.65
C GLN A 834 4.62 -6.95 11.83
N ILE A 835 4.69 -5.64 11.96
CA ILE A 835 3.90 -4.81 11.07
C ILE A 835 4.57 -4.93 9.69
N GLY A 836 3.78 -5.27 8.67
CA GLY A 836 4.19 -5.07 7.29
C GLY A 836 4.34 -3.57 7.04
N TRP A 837 5.47 -2.95 7.43
CA TRP A 837 5.90 -1.61 6.96
C TRP A 837 6.33 -1.68 5.47
N TRP A 838 5.79 -2.68 4.77
CA TRP A 838 5.69 -2.87 3.33
C TRP A 838 4.22 -2.85 2.93
N ASP A 839 3.39 -2.08 3.63
CA ASP A 839 2.12 -1.66 3.08
C ASP A 839 2.46 -0.58 2.06
N GLY A 840 2.76 -1.01 0.85
CA GLY A 840 2.51 -0.17 -0.31
C GLY A 840 1.01 0.00 -0.46
N CYS A 841 0.30 0.53 0.55
CA CYS A 841 -0.44 1.80 0.62
C CYS A 841 -0.91 2.10 2.05
N ASN A 842 -0.50 3.24 2.63
CA ASN A 842 -1.16 3.79 3.81
C ASN A 842 -2.21 4.84 3.40
N ASP A 843 -3.50 4.53 3.60
CA ASP A 843 -4.56 5.54 3.65
C ASP A 843 -4.75 6.03 5.09
N SER A 844 -4.65 7.35 5.22
CA SER A 844 -4.88 8.30 6.31
C SER A 844 -6.10 8.14 7.24
N ASN A 845 -6.76 6.98 7.32
CA ASN A 845 -7.91 6.73 8.21
C ASN A 845 -7.59 5.73 9.33
N LYS A 846 -7.00 6.26 10.40
CA LYS A 846 -6.77 5.56 11.68
C LYS A 846 -8.07 5.12 12.35
N GLN A 847 -8.21 3.81 12.58
CA GLN A 847 -8.77 3.32 13.84
C GLN A 847 -7.83 2.28 14.44
N SER A 848 -7.27 2.67 15.59
CA SER A 848 -6.50 1.86 16.52
C SER A 848 -7.20 0.54 16.85
N VAL A 849 -6.54 -0.60 16.61
CA VAL A 849 -6.87 -1.86 17.26
C VAL A 849 -5.96 -2.05 18.46
N SER A 850 -6.57 -1.89 19.62
CA SER A 850 -6.00 -2.10 20.95
C SER A 850 -5.59 -3.56 21.19
N GLY A 851 -4.31 -3.79 21.47
CA GLY A 851 -3.87 -4.91 22.30
C GLY A 851 -4.09 -4.56 23.77
N ASN A 852 -4.95 -5.30 24.46
CA ASN A 852 -5.28 -5.07 25.87
C ASN A 852 -4.07 -5.28 26.78
N ASN A 853 -3.46 -4.18 27.25
CA ASN A 853 -3.08 -3.99 28.64
C ASN A 853 -3.19 -2.50 28.99
N LYS A 854 -4.21 -2.17 29.80
CA LYS A 854 -4.56 -0.81 30.20
C LYS A 854 -3.43 -0.16 31.02
N VAL A 855 -2.94 0.98 30.54
CA VAL A 855 -2.93 2.22 31.32
C VAL A 855 -3.50 3.33 30.42
N SER A 856 -4.49 4.04 30.92
CA SER A 856 -5.27 5.02 30.15
C SER A 856 -4.52 6.33 29.97
N THR A 857 -4.24 6.71 28.72
CA THR A 857 -4.09 8.12 28.32
C THR A 857 -4.86 8.31 27.01
N LYS A 858 -5.95 9.07 27.07
CA LYS A 858 -6.72 9.46 25.89
C LYS A 858 -5.92 10.50 25.12
N SER A 859 -5.44 10.16 23.93
CA SER A 859 -5.08 11.13 22.89
C SER A 859 -6.12 11.05 21.79
N THR A 860 -6.90 12.11 21.61
CA THR A 860 -7.88 12.24 20.52
C THR A 860 -7.25 13.05 19.41
N SER A 861 -6.94 12.41 18.28
CA SER A 861 -6.62 13.10 17.02
C SER A 861 -7.90 13.71 16.45
N ASN A 862 -8.05 15.03 16.54
CA ASN A 862 -9.08 15.77 15.81
C ASN A 862 -8.41 16.74 14.85
N ASN A 863 -8.75 16.64 13.57
CA ASN A 863 -8.51 17.66 12.56
C ASN A 863 -8.97 19.03 13.09
N HIS A 864 -8.02 19.92 13.40
CA HIS A 864 -8.33 21.24 13.94
C HIS A 864 -8.94 22.14 12.87
N LYS A 865 -10.27 22.16 12.80
CA LYS A 865 -10.99 23.43 12.57
C LYS A 865 -10.82 24.29 13.82
N PHE A 866 -10.51 25.58 13.64
CA PHE A 866 -10.34 26.57 14.71
C PHE A 866 -11.43 26.42 15.80
N ASP A 867 -10.98 26.11 17.01
CA ASP A 867 -11.84 25.64 18.10
C ASP A 867 -12.50 26.83 18.81
N LYS A 868 -13.84 26.84 18.93
CA LYS A 868 -14.63 27.97 19.50
C LYS A 868 -14.48 28.13 21.03
N ASN A 869 -13.59 27.35 21.65
CA ASN A 869 -13.49 27.16 23.10
C ASN A 869 -12.37 27.97 23.78
N ILE A 870 -11.54 28.70 23.02
CA ILE A 870 -10.59 29.68 23.55
C ILE A 870 -10.96 31.06 23.01
N LYS A 871 -10.93 32.06 23.90
CA LYS A 871 -11.09 33.47 23.53
C LYS A 871 -9.77 34.18 23.66
N ILE A 872 -9.31 34.78 22.57
CA ILE A 872 -8.15 35.67 22.57
C ILE A 872 -8.62 37.09 22.33
N HIS A 873 -8.33 37.98 23.26
CA HIS A 873 -8.70 39.39 23.19
C HIS A 873 -7.44 40.27 23.25
N PRO A 874 -7.13 41.04 22.21
CA PRO A 874 -6.07 42.03 22.28
C PRO A 874 -6.46 43.12 23.28
N ASN A 875 -5.52 43.51 24.16
CA ASN A 875 -5.62 44.73 24.92
C ASN A 875 -5.14 45.89 24.02
N PRO A 876 -6.04 46.79 23.60
CA PRO A 876 -5.73 47.79 22.59
C PRO A 876 -4.74 48.88 23.04
N THR A 877 -4.22 48.83 24.27
CA THR A 877 -3.39 49.92 24.85
C THR A 877 -1.95 49.54 25.16
N ASN A 878 -1.57 48.25 25.12
CA ASN A 878 -0.26 47.83 25.63
C ASN A 878 0.35 46.59 24.94
N GLY A 879 -0.15 46.16 23.78
CA GLY A 879 0.40 45.00 23.07
C GLY A 879 0.26 43.67 23.82
N VAL A 880 -0.66 43.60 24.79
CA VAL A 880 -0.93 42.38 25.56
C VAL A 880 -2.12 41.63 24.98
N LEU A 881 -1.95 40.34 24.69
CA LEU A 881 -3.06 39.46 24.34
C LEU A 881 -3.56 38.74 25.60
N ASN A 882 -4.85 38.82 25.87
CA ASN A 882 -5.49 38.03 26.93
C ASN A 882 -6.04 36.74 26.32
N ILE A 883 -5.56 35.61 26.82
CA ILE A 883 -6.08 34.29 26.47
C ILE A 883 -6.97 33.83 27.61
N LEU A 884 -8.23 33.53 27.31
CA LEU A 884 -9.17 32.94 28.25
C LEU A 884 -9.56 31.56 27.74
N VAL A 885 -9.37 30.56 28.61
CA VAL A 885 -9.82 29.19 28.40
C VAL A 885 -11.08 28.94 29.23
N ASN A 886 -11.95 28.01 28.80
CA ASN A 886 -13.20 27.64 29.48
C ASN A 886 -13.04 27.48 31.01
N GLU A 887 -14.09 27.86 31.78
CA GLU A 887 -14.10 27.92 33.26
C GLU A 887 -13.75 26.59 33.98
N ASN A 888 -13.74 25.46 33.27
CA ASN A 888 -13.47 24.11 33.81
C ASN A 888 -12.11 23.53 33.37
N GLU A 889 -11.21 24.33 32.80
CA GLU A 889 -9.87 23.93 32.38
C GLU A 889 -8.80 24.80 33.02
N THR A 890 -7.66 24.20 33.35
CA THR A 890 -6.49 24.89 33.92
C THR A 890 -5.35 24.85 32.92
N ILE A 891 -4.73 25.98 32.62
CA ILE A 891 -3.61 26.04 31.68
C ILE A 891 -2.34 25.55 32.38
N ASN A 892 -1.66 24.58 31.78
CA ASN A 892 -0.40 24.01 32.25
C ASN A 892 0.80 24.68 31.58
N LYS A 893 0.69 24.98 30.28
CA LYS A 893 1.80 25.53 29.47
C LYS A 893 1.28 26.34 28.29
N VAL A 894 2.00 27.39 27.91
CA VAL A 894 1.78 28.13 26.67
C VAL A 894 3.11 28.26 25.95
N ARG A 895 3.12 27.98 24.65
CA ARG A 895 4.27 28.17 23.75
C ARG A 895 3.84 29.06 22.59
N VAL A 896 4.75 29.92 22.14
CA VAL A 896 4.51 30.80 21.00
C VAL A 896 5.61 30.62 20.00
N TYR A 897 5.22 30.53 18.74
CA TYR A 897 6.10 30.32 17.61
C TYR A 897 5.92 31.47 16.63
N ASP A 898 7.01 31.89 15.98
CA ASP A 898 6.95 32.83 14.88
C ASP A 898 6.47 32.16 13.58
N SER A 899 6.45 32.90 12.46
CA SER A 899 6.00 32.39 11.16
C SER A 899 6.93 31.34 10.54
N SER A 900 8.14 31.15 11.07
CA SER A 900 9.08 30.09 10.65
C SER A 900 8.93 28.81 11.48
N GLY A 901 8.09 28.82 12.52
CA GLY A 901 7.90 27.69 13.43
C GLY A 901 8.88 27.66 14.60
N LYS A 902 9.76 28.66 14.74
CA LYS A 902 10.68 28.77 15.86
C LYS A 902 9.96 29.20 17.14
N GLU A 903 10.15 28.48 18.24
CA GLU A 903 9.61 28.86 19.55
C GLU A 903 10.31 30.15 20.03
N ILE A 904 9.51 31.15 20.40
CA ILE A 904 9.98 32.45 20.89
C ILE A 904 9.53 32.65 22.33
N ASP A 905 10.46 33.08 23.17
CA ASP A 905 10.16 33.46 24.54
C ASP A 905 9.58 34.88 24.55
N ILE A 906 8.28 34.97 24.78
CA ILE A 906 7.56 36.24 24.90
C ILE A 906 6.93 36.31 26.28
N GLY A 907 7.13 37.41 27.01
CA GLY A 907 6.77 37.51 28.42
C GLY A 907 5.33 37.08 28.71
N ILE A 908 5.18 36.04 29.55
CA ILE A 908 3.91 35.42 29.92
C ILE A 908 3.57 35.74 31.37
N ASP A 909 2.46 36.46 31.61
CA ASP A 909 1.94 36.68 32.96
C ASP A 909 0.69 35.81 33.24
N TYR A 910 0.73 35.05 34.32
CA TYR A 910 -0.37 34.17 34.76
C TYR A 910 -1.29 34.88 35.76
N LEU A 911 -2.62 34.80 35.56
CA LEU A 911 -3.61 35.36 36.50
C LEU A 911 -4.54 34.27 37.03
N ASN A 912 -4.51 34.10 38.36
CA ASN A 912 -5.01 32.90 39.04
C ASN A 912 -6.53 32.76 39.17
N ASN A 913 -7.35 33.71 38.67
CA ASN A 913 -8.77 33.73 39.00
C ASN A 913 -9.74 33.31 37.88
N THR A 914 -9.26 32.87 36.70
CA THR A 914 -10.07 32.20 35.64
C THR A 914 -9.19 31.88 34.42
N SER A 915 -8.17 31.02 34.55
CA SER A 915 -7.30 30.54 33.44
C SER A 915 -6.98 31.62 32.38
N VAL A 916 -6.55 32.80 32.86
CA VAL A 916 -6.19 33.93 32.01
C VAL A 916 -4.68 34.01 31.92
N ILE A 917 -4.16 34.02 30.70
CA ILE A 917 -2.75 34.30 30.44
C ILE A 917 -2.63 35.57 29.62
N ARG A 918 -1.71 36.44 30.03
CA ARG A 918 -1.33 37.65 29.30
C ARG A 918 -0.03 37.39 28.59
N ILE A 919 -0.03 37.61 27.28
CA ILE A 919 1.16 37.50 26.44
C ILE A 919 1.55 38.88 25.98
N ASN A 920 2.80 39.29 26.25
CA ASN A 920 3.35 40.52 25.73
C ASN A 920 3.86 40.32 24.29
N THR A 921 3.33 41.07 23.33
CA THR A 921 3.57 40.86 21.90
C THR A 921 4.12 42.09 21.19
N ASN A 922 5.09 42.79 21.80
CA ASN A 922 5.67 44.05 21.30
C ASN A 922 6.20 44.06 19.84
N ASN A 923 6.18 42.93 19.13
CA ASN A 923 6.60 42.81 17.74
C ASN A 923 5.39 42.53 16.83
N LEU A 924 5.32 43.24 15.68
CA LEU A 924 4.34 42.98 14.64
C LEU A 924 4.67 41.67 13.91
N GLY A 925 3.67 40.85 13.60
CA GLY A 925 3.92 39.58 12.92
C GLY A 925 2.79 38.56 13.03
N LEU A 926 3.03 37.41 12.38
CA LEU A 926 2.19 36.22 12.48
C LEU A 926 2.80 35.28 13.51
N TYR A 927 1.98 34.85 14.46
CA TYR A 927 2.38 33.93 15.53
C TYR A 927 1.46 32.72 15.56
N LEU A 928 2.03 31.56 15.87
CA LEU A 928 1.30 30.34 16.20
C LEU A 928 1.42 30.12 17.71
N ILE A 929 0.31 29.90 18.39
CA ILE A 929 0.29 29.70 19.84
C ILE A 929 -0.24 28.31 20.14
N THR A 930 0.48 27.58 21.00
CA THR A 930 0.05 26.30 21.55
C THR A 930 -0.25 26.47 23.04
N ILE A 931 -1.48 26.15 23.46
CA ILE A 931 -1.94 26.21 24.85
C ILE A 931 -2.25 24.79 25.31
N SER A 932 -1.47 24.28 26.27
CA SER A 932 -1.71 22.98 26.91
C SER A 932 -2.46 23.19 28.21
N THR A 933 -3.62 22.55 28.35
CA THR A 933 -4.41 22.53 29.59
C THR A 933 -4.33 21.16 30.25
N ASN A 934 -4.93 21.02 31.42
CA ASN A 934 -5.11 19.74 32.09
C ASN A 934 -6.05 18.77 31.36
N LYS A 935 -6.72 19.18 30.26
CA LYS A 935 -7.66 18.34 29.51
C LYS A 935 -7.35 18.26 28.02
N ASN A 936 -6.88 19.34 27.41
CA ASN A 936 -6.75 19.47 25.97
C ASN A 936 -5.48 20.27 25.60
N ILE A 937 -5.06 20.13 24.34
CA ILE A 937 -4.06 21.01 23.72
C ILE A 937 -4.76 21.78 22.61
N TYR A 938 -4.47 23.07 22.53
CA TYR A 938 -5.07 23.96 21.55
C TYR A 938 -4.02 24.71 20.74
N HIS A 939 -4.27 24.87 19.44
CA HIS A 939 -3.43 25.63 18.52
C HIS A 939 -4.20 26.82 17.95
N GLN A 940 -3.62 28.01 17.99
CA GLN A 940 -4.26 29.23 17.48
C GLN A 940 -3.27 30.11 16.73
N LYS A 941 -3.65 30.50 15.51
CA LYS A 941 -2.94 31.53 14.73
C LYS A 941 -3.37 32.92 15.19
N ILE A 942 -2.41 33.81 15.37
CA ILE A 942 -2.61 35.21 15.74
C ILE A 942 -1.84 36.10 14.76
N ILE A 943 -2.48 37.18 14.33
CA ILE A 943 -1.85 38.20 13.50
C ILE A 943 -1.90 39.51 14.29
N ILE A 944 -0.74 40.13 14.48
CA ILE A 944 -0.57 41.38 15.22
C ILE A 944 -0.13 42.44 14.23
N ASN A 945 -1.02 43.40 14.00
CA ASN A 945 -0.91 44.45 12.98
C ASN A 945 -0.51 45.79 13.60
#